data_AF-A0AAU9JUA6-F1
#
_entry.id   AF-A0AAU9JUA6-F1
#
_cell.length_a   1.000
_cell.length_b   1.000
_cell.length_c   1.000
_cell.angle_alpha   90.00
_cell.angle_beta   90.00
_cell.angle_gamma   90.00
#
_symmetry.space_group_name_H-M   'P 1'
#
loop_
_entity.id
_entity.type
_entity.pdbx_description
1 polymer ?
#
loop_
_entity_poly.entity_id
_entity_poly.type
_entity_poly.pdbx_seq_one_letter_code
_entity_poly.pdbx_strand_id
1 'polypeptide(L)'
;MAILLILICVFFKVASQFVTIPIMYSQFTPKEIVAFFKTYYNCPYANAPGCQPNSPVFYILYEVNDLADFQNFFEDSDFTFVLDGTYSLSMTTLISEYARFYGFIQFVYAYSPDNPTKNIYYSDFPFDKYREAVISLAKYYGMQKAVAVLSTEFIGVNFTASKDIKIVQQYVVSAAASYESILLMITKEIKPLGVKLMLIMTNESVSVSIQKALIEAEMYKRGYAYIFVQQSAWAANLEGAILVEGKSISNTGIIDYLNTIIQWTTSLLVSMTSDNQYQGSYSAYYFNKYVEIGLTWSADFSIYNVLQDGTRPKVGTISKNVVNINTPLLFPGGSWEAPDNEKFKIPFSINGGVSNSNGFVYPRNAINQMGSVLAVNELNSMDGLLENFDMAAYNISDCGSYYFDYNFSYNCFKNHTEDLGYFHIPGLQTSIAKGTVQVFQAANISTPLFGTQTSSAMSNLNYYPQYARVSFPNSYTGSAAALLLSVLGVSKCSLLYSNSTWGNDYNVQFVSQAKSYGIEILNKNRALNPGYVGADKAIIQEIIDTKSRYVVLELNQPDVFYVIEALYDLGMRKGDIFLIVGDGTVSIYDMDEKQIGAESYAKRIEIMDGLIYISFLAFYGDIGKRVKASLLEKYGLAYDYMCLFYDAVYLGAHTIDALLSQGTNLNSSTIEDLSRSVTFDGCSGLVKISRYGNDRLTIRLGIYNLLQINSTWTMKYRGIYNPNLEVMLKLDSTISWVKSDGKVPSDIIGADLDCPFKEDAASPFIFGYIIIATIEIAPLLFLIAFVAICYDFLIRREFPLLISVKKETILDACAYLIMVVESLQYMAVGPDFTTFFPKLSVLTRISMLDVRGWNKNAHWTIWNQIGMIEFISLIWFILLMLRTFEWGKTSKIFFLRIINEMSEYFLPYIGDALFLPMNLFLWLTFQCISSTGDGFQDSFHHQDCWTSCWQGKHTIFVGLSSVAIFLYLPASIYHRPTWQDHLEQALFNFREQPIHTVNKSFCQLILMILYTAVYPASEYMFIGCGIAVLIFIIVFSMIRLPYNYHRASLWYVVFISLSLWLWICCCIAKISKLAAQLVLGFGWAILLSIGLIYQQLYLPSLLVGPKGQDILKLFRFQLSNKSPVEAGIVKHTGYNLAGIEDVDIEINSYSSSR
;
A
#
# COMPACT_ATOMS: atom_id res chain seq x y z
N MET A 1 56.97 20.52 25.15
CA MET A 1 58.10 19.55 25.17
C MET A 1 58.94 19.67 26.45
N ALA A 2 59.39 20.85 26.88
CA ALA A 2 60.06 21.05 28.18
C ALA A 2 59.14 20.76 29.40
N ILE A 3 57.85 21.07 29.32
CA ILE A 3 56.85 20.71 30.34
C ILE A 3 56.58 19.19 30.38
N LEU A 4 56.71 18.50 29.24
CA LEU A 4 56.62 17.04 29.17
C LEU A 4 57.84 16.37 29.79
N LEU A 5 59.03 16.97 29.64
CA LEU A 5 60.27 16.50 30.30
C LEU A 5 60.26 16.77 31.81
N ILE A 6 59.67 17.86 32.27
CA ILE A 6 59.52 18.13 33.72
C ILE A 6 58.49 17.17 34.33
N LEU A 7 57.38 16.88 33.66
CA LEU A 7 56.42 15.86 34.11
C LEU A 7 57.01 14.45 34.11
N ILE A 8 57.84 14.09 33.12
CA ILE A 8 58.55 12.80 33.08
C ILE A 8 59.64 12.73 34.16
N CYS A 9 60.38 13.81 34.43
CA CYS A 9 61.38 13.83 35.51
C CYS A 9 60.76 13.87 36.91
N VAL A 10 59.58 14.48 37.09
CA VAL A 10 58.82 14.40 38.35
C VAL A 10 58.20 13.02 38.52
N PHE A 11 57.68 12.39 37.46
CA PHE A 11 57.21 11.00 37.51
C PHE A 11 58.34 10.01 37.84
N PHE A 12 59.53 10.18 37.25
CA PHE A 12 60.68 9.28 37.52
C PHE A 12 61.31 9.49 38.90
N LYS A 13 61.19 10.69 39.50
CA LYS A 13 61.72 10.97 40.85
C LYS A 13 60.76 10.52 41.95
N VAL A 14 59.48 10.44 41.66
CA VAL A 14 58.45 9.90 42.55
C VAL A 14 58.39 8.35 42.44
N ALA A 15 58.60 7.77 41.25
CA ALA A 15 58.62 6.31 41.07
C ALA A 15 59.81 5.56 41.73
N SER A 16 60.85 6.24 42.23
CA SER A 16 62.03 5.60 42.80
C SER A 16 62.07 5.54 44.34
N GLN A 17 60.98 5.88 45.03
CA GLN A 17 60.95 5.89 46.50
C GLN A 17 59.78 5.14 47.16
N PHE A 18 58.95 4.43 46.41
CA PHE A 18 57.85 3.68 47.03
C PHE A 18 58.26 2.28 47.47
N VAL A 19 58.22 2.08 48.79
CA VAL A 19 58.28 0.77 49.45
C VAL A 19 57.07 -0.04 48.98
N THR A 20 57.31 -1.24 48.46
CA THR A 20 56.25 -2.12 47.95
C THR A 20 55.60 -2.84 49.13
N ILE A 21 54.32 -2.58 49.37
CA ILE A 21 53.57 -3.11 50.51
C ILE A 21 52.60 -4.20 50.02
N PRO A 22 52.71 -5.46 50.49
CA PRO A 22 51.71 -6.47 50.18
C PRO A 22 50.43 -6.16 50.96
N ILE A 23 49.30 -6.13 50.24
CA ILE A 23 47.98 -5.87 50.83
C ILE A 23 47.24 -7.18 51.01
N MET A 24 46.87 -7.51 52.25
CA MET A 24 46.05 -8.67 52.56
C MET A 24 44.62 -8.24 52.91
N TYR A 25 43.63 -8.63 52.11
CA TYR A 25 42.21 -8.33 52.35
C TYR A 25 41.62 -9.37 53.29
N SER A 26 40.77 -8.94 54.23
CA SER A 26 40.07 -9.86 55.11
C SER A 26 38.66 -9.38 55.46
N GLN A 27 37.67 -10.28 55.44
CA GLN A 27 36.33 -10.02 56.00
C GLN A 27 36.28 -10.19 57.54
N PHE A 28 37.42 -10.37 58.19
CA PHE A 28 37.50 -10.57 59.64
C PHE A 28 37.45 -9.25 60.40
N THR A 29 36.88 -9.30 61.60
CA THR A 29 37.10 -8.28 62.61
C THR A 29 38.59 -8.16 62.97
N PRO A 30 39.07 -6.99 63.40
CA PRO A 30 40.46 -6.80 63.83
C PRO A 30 40.93 -7.89 64.83
N LYS A 31 40.03 -8.37 65.69
CA LYS A 31 40.29 -9.46 66.64
C LYS A 31 40.50 -10.82 65.97
N GLU A 32 39.74 -11.11 64.92
CA GLU A 32 39.80 -12.37 64.18
C GLU A 32 41.03 -12.45 63.27
N ILE A 33 41.46 -11.33 62.67
CA ILE A 33 42.74 -11.26 61.94
C ILE A 33 43.91 -11.60 62.87
N VAL A 34 43.96 -10.95 64.04
CA VAL A 34 45.00 -11.20 65.05
C VAL A 34 44.92 -12.63 65.59
N ALA A 35 43.72 -13.20 65.77
CA ALA A 35 43.54 -14.58 66.18
C ALA A 35 44.00 -15.58 65.11
N PHE A 36 43.66 -15.35 63.84
CA PHE A 36 44.09 -16.16 62.69
C PHE A 36 45.62 -16.25 62.62
N PHE A 37 46.31 -15.11 62.70
CA PHE A 37 47.77 -15.08 62.70
C PHE A 37 48.39 -15.75 63.94
N LYS A 38 47.76 -15.61 65.12
CA LYS A 38 48.20 -16.32 66.34
C LYS A 38 48.02 -17.83 66.25
N THR A 39 46.90 -18.31 65.69
CA THR A 39 46.55 -19.73 65.66
C THR A 39 47.35 -20.50 64.61
N TYR A 40 47.62 -19.90 63.45
CA TYR A 40 48.25 -20.63 62.33
C TYR A 40 49.77 -20.41 62.21
N TYR A 41 50.30 -19.28 62.65
CA TYR A 41 51.71 -18.92 62.38
C TYR A 41 52.63 -18.99 63.60
N ASN A 42 52.10 -19.38 64.77
CA ASN A 42 52.87 -19.64 65.98
C ASN A 42 53.94 -18.55 66.23
N CYS A 43 53.60 -17.25 66.13
CA CYS A 43 54.54 -16.13 66.39
C CYS A 43 55.08 -16.34 67.82
N PRO A 44 56.33 -16.84 68.03
CA PRO A 44 56.74 -17.38 69.33
C PRO A 44 56.95 -16.29 70.38
N TYR A 45 56.80 -15.02 69.97
CA TYR A 45 57.02 -13.85 70.79
C TYR A 45 55.84 -12.89 70.65
N ALA A 46 54.75 -13.17 71.37
CA ALA A 46 53.60 -12.28 71.48
C ALA A 46 53.94 -10.86 72.02
N ASN A 47 55.18 -10.64 72.48
CA ASN A 47 55.72 -9.37 72.96
C ASN A 47 56.83 -8.78 72.07
N ALA A 48 57.16 -9.38 70.92
CA ALA A 48 58.12 -8.77 70.00
C ALA A 48 57.48 -7.53 69.34
N PRO A 49 58.16 -6.38 69.30
CA PRO A 49 57.61 -5.11 68.81
C PRO A 49 57.08 -5.16 67.36
N GLY A 50 57.41 -6.20 66.57
CA GLY A 50 56.91 -6.41 65.20
C GLY A 50 55.55 -7.11 65.05
N CYS A 51 55.03 -7.84 66.05
CA CYS A 51 53.76 -8.61 65.97
C CYS A 51 52.55 -7.84 66.60
N GLN A 52 52.69 -6.55 66.93
CA GLN A 52 51.58 -5.70 67.45
C GLN A 52 50.82 -5.01 66.29
N PRO A 53 49.50 -4.77 66.42
CA PRO A 53 48.77 -3.91 65.47
C PRO A 53 49.45 -2.54 65.39
N ASN A 54 49.77 -2.08 64.17
CA ASN A 54 50.50 -0.84 63.89
C ASN A 54 52.00 -0.87 64.23
N SER A 55 52.65 -2.02 64.08
CA SER A 55 54.13 -2.08 64.06
C SER A 55 54.67 -1.58 62.71
N PRO A 56 55.96 -1.18 62.60
CA PRO A 56 56.57 -0.83 61.32
C PRO A 56 56.49 -1.96 60.28
N VAL A 57 56.17 -3.19 60.70
CA VAL A 57 56.03 -4.36 59.81
C VAL A 57 54.58 -4.59 59.36
N PHE A 58 53.56 -4.33 60.20
CA PHE A 58 52.14 -4.58 59.88
C PHE A 58 51.24 -3.42 60.29
N TYR A 59 50.53 -2.83 59.32
CA TYR A 59 49.49 -1.83 59.54
C TYR A 59 48.11 -2.38 59.16
N ILE A 60 47.09 -2.21 60.02
CA ILE A 60 45.71 -2.60 59.70
C ILE A 60 44.93 -1.34 59.38
N LEU A 61 44.34 -1.30 58.19
CA LEU A 61 43.69 -0.14 57.60
C LEU A 61 42.21 -0.11 58.05
N TYR A 62 41.87 0.85 58.90
CA TYR A 62 40.53 1.05 59.46
C TYR A 62 39.92 2.32 58.85
N GLU A 63 38.83 2.17 58.08
CA GLU A 63 38.01 3.27 57.53
C GLU A 63 38.75 4.24 56.59
N VAL A 64 38.70 3.93 55.30
CA VAL A 64 39.01 4.88 54.22
C VAL A 64 37.71 5.22 53.53
N ASN A 65 37.32 6.50 53.56
CA ASN A 65 36.04 6.95 53.04
C ASN A 65 36.12 7.35 51.56
N ASP A 66 37.30 7.70 51.04
CA ASP A 66 37.52 8.00 49.62
C ASP A 66 38.94 7.68 49.11
N LEU A 67 39.17 7.84 47.80
CA LEU A 67 40.45 7.55 47.14
C LEU A 67 41.58 8.49 47.58
N ALA A 68 41.28 9.73 47.98
CA ALA A 68 42.29 10.70 48.39
C ALA A 68 42.87 10.34 49.77
N ASP A 69 42.03 9.86 50.69
CA ASP A 69 42.48 9.32 51.98
C ASP A 69 43.38 8.08 51.79
N PHE A 70 43.04 7.22 50.83
CA PHE A 70 43.86 6.05 50.48
C PHE A 70 45.22 6.46 49.89
N GLN A 71 45.24 7.42 48.97
CA GLN A 71 46.45 7.92 48.33
C GLN A 71 47.39 8.59 49.34
N ASN A 72 46.85 9.50 50.17
CA ASN A 72 47.62 10.18 51.21
C ASN A 72 48.20 9.19 52.23
N PHE A 73 47.47 8.14 52.58
CA PHE A 73 47.97 7.09 53.48
C PHE A 73 49.23 6.39 52.94
N PHE A 74 49.27 6.05 51.64
CA PHE A 74 50.41 5.38 51.02
C PHE A 74 51.60 6.32 50.75
N GLU A 75 51.36 7.62 50.57
CA GLU A 75 52.43 8.60 50.38
C GLU A 75 53.19 8.93 51.68
N ASP A 76 52.54 8.80 52.85
CA ASP A 76 53.09 9.23 54.15
C ASP A 76 53.64 8.09 55.04
N SER A 77 53.64 6.82 54.61
CA SER A 77 53.91 5.69 55.52
C SER A 77 55.03 4.70 55.13
N ASP A 78 55.88 4.34 56.11
CA ASP A 78 57.10 3.49 56.00
C ASP A 78 56.85 1.99 56.32
N PHE A 79 55.64 1.47 56.12
CA PHE A 79 55.26 0.10 56.55
C PHE A 79 55.64 -1.00 55.54
N THR A 80 55.93 -2.22 56.03
CA THR A 80 56.25 -3.39 55.17
C THR A 80 55.03 -4.19 54.70
N PHE A 81 53.91 -4.21 55.45
CA PHE A 81 52.65 -4.90 55.09
C PHE A 81 51.42 -4.09 55.51
N VAL A 82 50.37 -4.09 54.68
CA VAL A 82 49.08 -3.45 54.97
C VAL A 82 47.98 -4.50 54.92
N LEU A 83 47.10 -4.52 55.92
CA LEU A 83 45.92 -5.38 56.00
C LEU A 83 44.68 -4.51 55.83
N ASP A 84 43.90 -4.72 54.78
CA ASP A 84 42.66 -3.97 54.54
C ASP A 84 41.51 -4.52 55.41
N GLY A 85 41.01 -3.67 56.31
CA GLY A 85 39.87 -3.95 57.20
C GLY A 85 38.65 -3.05 56.95
N THR A 86 38.48 -2.50 55.73
CA THR A 86 37.43 -1.51 55.41
C THR A 86 36.05 -2.10 55.09
N TYR A 87 35.92 -3.42 54.94
CA TYR A 87 34.66 -4.16 54.66
C TYR A 87 33.86 -3.74 53.40
N SER A 88 34.45 -2.99 52.45
CA SER A 88 33.74 -2.49 51.26
C SER A 88 34.24 -3.13 49.96
N LEU A 89 33.34 -3.78 49.21
CA LEU A 89 33.62 -4.39 47.90
C LEU A 89 34.07 -3.35 46.85
N SER A 90 33.54 -2.11 46.93
CA SER A 90 33.96 -1.02 46.04
C SER A 90 35.38 -0.57 46.34
N MET A 91 35.78 -0.54 47.62
CA MET A 91 37.16 -0.26 48.00
C MET A 91 38.11 -1.40 47.64
N THR A 92 37.71 -2.66 47.78
CA THR A 92 38.55 -3.79 47.31
C THR A 92 38.91 -3.65 45.83
N THR A 93 37.94 -3.25 44.99
CA THR A 93 38.17 -3.03 43.55
C THR A 93 39.16 -1.88 43.31
N LEU A 94 38.98 -0.76 44.01
CA LEU A 94 39.86 0.41 43.98
C LEU A 94 41.29 0.08 44.46
N ILE A 95 41.41 -0.68 45.55
CA ILE A 95 42.68 -1.14 46.12
C ILE A 95 43.39 -2.09 45.16
N SER A 96 42.66 -2.99 44.51
CA SER A 96 43.21 -3.87 43.47
C SER A 96 43.68 -3.10 42.23
N GLU A 97 42.93 -2.08 41.79
CA GLU A 97 43.35 -1.20 40.68
C GLU A 97 44.60 -0.39 41.05
N TYR A 98 44.65 0.15 42.26
CA TYR A 98 45.80 0.86 42.79
C TYR A 98 47.02 -0.06 42.93
N ALA A 99 46.84 -1.26 43.50
CA ALA A 99 47.86 -2.29 43.61
C ALA A 99 48.44 -2.65 42.23
N ARG A 100 47.59 -2.86 41.21
CA ARG A 100 48.06 -3.09 39.84
C ARG A 100 48.81 -1.89 39.26
N PHE A 101 48.32 -0.67 39.47
CA PHE A 101 48.96 0.54 38.96
C PHE A 101 50.40 0.70 39.48
N TYR A 102 50.64 0.32 40.74
CA TYR A 102 51.96 0.40 41.38
C TYR A 102 52.74 -0.93 41.39
N GLY A 103 52.20 -2.01 40.82
CA GLY A 103 52.84 -3.33 40.77
C GLY A 103 52.92 -4.07 42.11
N PHE A 104 51.99 -3.80 43.03
CA PHE A 104 51.90 -4.46 44.33
C PHE A 104 51.34 -5.88 44.19
N ILE A 105 51.94 -6.84 44.91
CA ILE A 105 51.41 -8.20 45.00
C ILE A 105 50.28 -8.20 46.03
N GLN A 106 49.04 -8.32 45.56
CA GLN A 106 47.87 -8.42 46.43
C GLN A 106 47.59 -9.88 46.82
N PHE A 107 47.19 -10.11 48.08
CA PHE A 107 46.65 -11.38 48.55
C PHE A 107 45.23 -11.14 49.11
N VAL A 108 44.20 -11.46 48.33
CA VAL A 108 42.80 -11.29 48.74
C VAL A 108 42.32 -12.56 49.43
N TYR A 109 41.85 -12.44 50.69
CA TYR A 109 41.24 -13.54 51.44
C TYR A 109 39.78 -13.18 51.80
N ALA A 110 38.82 -13.85 51.18
CA ALA A 110 37.40 -13.70 51.49
C ALA A 110 36.87 -14.97 52.19
N TYR A 111 36.46 -14.84 53.45
CA TYR A 111 35.91 -15.91 54.28
C TYR A 111 34.38 -15.86 54.25
N SER A 112 33.73 -16.98 53.93
CA SER A 112 32.27 -17.11 54.02
C SER A 112 31.90 -17.73 55.38
N PRO A 113 31.33 -16.99 56.34
CA PRO A 113 31.02 -17.53 57.67
C PRO A 113 30.05 -18.72 57.64
N ASP A 114 29.16 -18.79 56.64
CA ASP A 114 28.20 -19.88 56.49
C ASP A 114 28.77 -21.14 55.83
N ASN A 115 29.98 -21.06 55.25
CA ASN A 115 30.61 -22.21 54.62
C ASN A 115 32.15 -22.05 54.53
N PRO A 116 32.90 -22.50 55.55
CA PRO A 116 34.36 -22.35 55.59
C PRO A 116 35.11 -23.08 54.45
N THR A 117 34.43 -23.92 53.67
CA THR A 117 34.99 -24.53 52.44
C THR A 117 34.95 -23.60 51.22
N LYS A 118 34.23 -22.47 51.30
CA LYS A 118 34.16 -21.42 50.26
C LYS A 118 35.07 -20.24 50.56
N ASN A 119 36.20 -20.48 51.22
CA ASN A 119 37.20 -19.43 51.38
C ASN A 119 37.82 -19.14 50.02
N ILE A 120 37.63 -17.92 49.55
CA ILE A 120 38.09 -17.48 48.25
C ILE A 120 39.43 -16.77 48.45
N TYR A 121 40.44 -17.28 47.77
CA TYR A 121 41.78 -16.71 47.76
C TYR A 121 42.12 -16.27 46.34
N TYR A 122 42.56 -15.03 46.17
CA TYR A 122 43.22 -14.59 44.94
C TYR A 122 44.52 -13.90 45.30
N SER A 123 45.66 -14.39 44.80
CA SER A 123 46.79 -13.48 44.59
C SER A 123 46.67 -12.89 43.19
N ASP A 124 47.37 -11.78 42.89
CA ASP A 124 47.68 -11.42 41.50
C ASP A 124 48.50 -12.56 40.88
N PHE A 125 47.81 -13.62 40.47
CA PHE A 125 48.36 -14.74 39.73
C PHE A 125 48.77 -14.20 38.35
N PRO A 126 49.88 -14.67 37.77
CA PRO A 126 50.25 -14.31 36.40
C PRO A 126 49.34 -15.05 35.41
N PHE A 127 48.03 -14.76 35.44
CA PHE A 127 47.03 -15.28 34.51
C PHE A 127 47.36 -14.93 33.04
N ASP A 128 48.22 -13.93 32.83
CA ASP A 128 48.85 -13.65 31.54
C ASP A 128 49.55 -14.88 30.93
N LYS A 129 50.12 -15.79 31.74
CA LYS A 129 50.73 -17.01 31.23
C LYS A 129 49.70 -18.03 30.76
N TYR A 130 48.56 -18.13 31.43
CA TYR A 130 47.43 -18.93 30.94
C TYR A 130 46.84 -18.32 29.66
N ARG A 131 46.70 -16.99 29.60
CA ARG A 131 46.29 -16.27 28.39
C ARG A 131 47.23 -16.58 27.23
N GLU A 132 48.54 -16.41 27.42
CA GLU A 132 49.57 -16.71 26.42
C GLU A 132 49.52 -18.18 25.96
N ALA A 133 49.34 -19.13 26.88
CA ALA A 133 49.25 -20.54 26.57
C ALA A 133 48.03 -20.88 25.70
N VAL A 134 46.85 -20.38 26.08
CA VAL A 134 45.60 -20.59 25.35
C VAL A 134 45.65 -19.94 23.96
N ILE A 135 46.20 -18.73 23.86
CA ILE A 135 46.42 -18.06 22.57
C ILE A 135 47.39 -18.89 21.71
N SER A 136 48.48 -19.40 22.28
CA SER A 136 49.44 -20.23 21.56
C SER A 136 48.79 -21.51 21.03
N LEU A 137 47.91 -22.13 21.82
CA LEU A 137 47.16 -23.32 21.44
C LEU A 137 46.16 -23.05 20.31
N ALA A 138 45.39 -21.98 20.41
CA ALA A 138 44.47 -21.60 19.35
C ALA A 138 45.21 -21.21 18.05
N LYS A 139 46.37 -20.54 18.16
CA LYS A 139 47.27 -20.24 17.04
C LYS A 139 47.83 -21.51 16.40
N TYR A 140 48.20 -22.52 17.19
CA TYR A 140 48.68 -23.81 16.69
C TYR A 140 47.65 -24.48 15.75
N TYR A 141 46.37 -24.38 16.07
CA TYR A 141 45.27 -24.87 15.23
C TYR A 141 44.83 -23.88 14.14
N GLY A 142 45.57 -22.78 13.97
CA GLY A 142 45.29 -21.77 12.96
C GLY A 142 44.04 -20.93 13.23
N MET A 143 43.45 -20.97 14.43
CA MET A 143 42.21 -20.25 14.73
C MET A 143 42.47 -18.75 14.89
N GLN A 144 41.75 -17.92 14.13
CA GLN A 144 42.03 -16.47 14.06
C GLN A 144 41.07 -15.59 14.88
N LYS A 145 39.88 -16.10 15.20
CA LYS A 145 38.83 -15.36 15.93
C LYS A 145 38.36 -16.17 17.12
N ALA A 146 38.18 -15.51 18.28
CA ALA A 146 37.66 -16.16 19.48
C ALA A 146 36.72 -15.24 20.28
N VAL A 147 35.86 -15.85 21.09
CA VAL A 147 35.13 -15.19 22.18
C VAL A 147 35.72 -15.65 23.50
N ALA A 148 35.99 -14.73 24.41
CA ALA A 148 36.47 -15.05 25.75
C ALA A 148 35.35 -14.91 26.77
N VAL A 149 35.16 -15.92 27.63
CA VAL A 149 34.22 -15.89 28.76
C VAL A 149 35.01 -16.11 30.04
N LEU A 150 35.00 -15.09 30.90
CA LEU A 150 35.75 -15.02 32.15
C LEU A 150 34.78 -15.01 33.32
N SER A 151 35.13 -15.61 34.46
CA SER A 151 34.46 -15.24 35.72
C SER A 151 35.08 -13.97 36.31
N THR A 152 34.38 -13.30 37.22
CA THR A 152 34.86 -12.07 37.92
C THR A 152 36.24 -12.21 38.55
N GLU A 153 36.59 -13.43 38.91
CA GLU A 153 37.86 -13.87 39.49
C GLU A 153 39.05 -13.69 38.53
N PHE A 154 38.76 -13.68 37.23
CA PHE A 154 39.73 -13.56 36.14
C PHE A 154 39.60 -12.23 35.39
N ILE A 155 38.94 -11.22 35.96
CA ILE A 155 38.72 -9.92 35.29
C ILE A 155 40.03 -9.22 34.89
N GLY A 156 41.14 -9.51 35.58
CA GLY A 156 42.48 -9.01 35.23
C GLY A 156 43.05 -9.59 33.93
N VAL A 157 42.45 -10.66 33.39
CA VAL A 157 42.90 -11.27 32.14
C VAL A 157 42.34 -10.50 30.96
N ASN A 158 43.19 -9.72 30.30
CA ASN A 158 42.83 -9.05 29.07
C ASN A 158 43.22 -9.90 27.86
N PHE A 159 42.29 -10.70 27.32
CA PHE A 159 42.49 -11.44 26.08
C PHE A 159 42.53 -10.51 24.86
N THR A 160 41.86 -9.34 24.91
CA THR A 160 41.77 -8.39 23.78
C THR A 160 43.12 -7.76 23.39
N ALA A 161 44.13 -7.83 24.27
CA ALA A 161 45.48 -7.36 23.98
C ALA A 161 46.28 -8.27 23.01
N SER A 162 45.73 -9.42 22.62
CA SER A 162 46.38 -10.36 21.70
C SER A 162 46.47 -9.80 20.27
N LYS A 163 47.65 -9.94 19.64
CA LYS A 163 47.84 -9.67 18.20
C LYS A 163 47.71 -10.92 17.33
N ASP A 164 47.83 -12.10 17.93
CA ASP A 164 47.83 -13.37 17.21
C ASP A 164 46.41 -13.88 16.93
N ILE A 165 45.44 -13.53 17.78
CA ILE A 165 44.03 -13.94 17.68
C ILE A 165 43.16 -12.72 17.95
N LYS A 166 42.22 -12.43 17.05
CA LYS A 166 41.23 -11.38 17.25
C LYS A 166 40.15 -11.88 18.21
N ILE A 167 40.19 -11.36 19.44
CA ILE A 167 39.07 -11.55 20.37
C ILE A 167 37.94 -10.65 19.92
N VAL A 168 36.86 -11.25 19.41
CA VAL A 168 35.71 -10.52 18.91
C VAL A 168 35.00 -9.82 20.06
N GLN A 169 34.83 -10.53 21.18
CA GLN A 169 34.22 -10.02 22.39
C GLN A 169 34.76 -10.78 23.62
N GLN A 170 34.90 -10.07 24.74
CA GLN A 170 35.23 -10.65 26.05
C GLN A 170 34.07 -10.38 27.01
N TYR A 171 33.54 -11.45 27.61
CA TYR A 171 32.46 -11.41 28.59
C TYR A 171 33.00 -11.73 29.98
N VAL A 172 32.56 -10.98 30.97
CA VAL A 172 32.88 -11.22 32.39
C VAL A 172 31.58 -11.58 33.11
N VAL A 173 31.53 -12.80 33.64
CA VAL A 173 30.36 -13.41 34.27
C VAL A 173 30.57 -13.45 35.79
N SER A 174 29.60 -12.97 36.55
CA SER A 174 29.64 -13.10 38.01
C SER A 174 29.61 -14.58 38.42
N ALA A 175 30.38 -14.93 39.44
CA ALA A 175 30.30 -16.26 40.08
C ALA A 175 28.87 -16.59 40.58
N ALA A 176 28.05 -15.57 40.83
CA ALA A 176 26.65 -15.70 41.25
C ALA A 176 25.63 -15.57 40.10
N ALA A 177 26.07 -15.53 38.83
CA ALA A 177 25.16 -15.42 37.70
C ALA A 177 24.23 -16.65 37.62
N SER A 178 22.93 -16.40 37.42
CA SER A 178 21.96 -17.49 37.24
C SER A 178 22.19 -18.21 35.91
N TYR A 179 21.72 -19.45 35.83
CA TYR A 179 21.76 -20.23 34.59
C TYR A 179 21.07 -19.50 33.44
N GLU A 180 19.92 -18.88 33.68
CA GLU A 180 19.14 -18.14 32.69
C GLU A 180 19.90 -16.94 32.14
N SER A 181 20.66 -16.24 32.99
CA SER A 181 21.49 -15.10 32.57
C SER A 181 22.63 -15.56 31.66
N ILE A 182 23.26 -16.69 32.00
CA ILE A 182 24.32 -17.31 31.18
C ILE A 182 23.77 -17.83 29.85
N LEU A 183 22.59 -18.45 29.87
CA LEU A 183 21.90 -18.90 28.66
C LEU A 183 21.57 -17.74 27.73
N LEU A 184 21.05 -16.62 28.28
CA LEU A 184 20.76 -15.41 27.50
C LEU A 184 22.03 -14.81 26.89
N MET A 185 23.14 -14.73 27.63
CA MET A 185 24.44 -14.28 27.10
C MET A 185 24.90 -15.18 25.94
N ILE A 186 24.87 -16.51 26.12
CA ILE A 186 25.29 -17.46 25.07
C ILE A 186 24.40 -17.35 23.84
N THR A 187 23.08 -17.31 24.02
CA THR A 187 22.12 -17.31 22.92
C THR A 187 22.03 -15.97 22.19
N LYS A 188 21.92 -14.84 22.90
CA LYS A 188 21.68 -13.51 22.30
C LYS A 188 22.94 -12.73 21.98
N GLU A 189 24.04 -12.99 22.68
CA GLU A 189 25.25 -12.18 22.55
C GLU A 189 26.37 -12.95 21.86
N ILE A 190 26.59 -14.22 22.21
CA ILE A 190 27.71 -15.01 21.67
C ILE A 190 27.34 -15.70 20.35
N LYS A 191 26.24 -16.45 20.30
CA LYS A 191 25.83 -17.21 19.11
C LYS A 191 25.76 -16.33 17.84
N PRO A 192 25.24 -15.09 17.88
CA PRO A 192 25.17 -14.23 16.69
C PRO A 192 26.54 -13.72 16.20
N LEU A 193 27.59 -13.81 17.02
CA LEU A 193 28.95 -13.47 16.58
C LEU A 193 29.52 -14.52 15.61
N GLY A 194 28.90 -15.69 15.46
CA GLY A 194 29.35 -16.73 14.54
C GLY A 194 30.79 -17.20 14.79
N VAL A 195 31.29 -17.06 16.02
CA VAL A 195 32.66 -17.40 16.37
C VAL A 195 32.76 -18.88 16.75
N LYS A 196 33.69 -19.58 16.09
CA LYS A 196 33.90 -21.03 16.23
C LYS A 196 34.67 -21.41 17.50
N LEU A 197 35.53 -20.52 18.00
CA LEU A 197 36.37 -20.76 19.17
C LEU A 197 35.89 -19.97 20.38
N MET A 198 35.67 -20.66 21.50
CA MET A 198 35.41 -20.04 22.79
C MET A 198 36.51 -20.37 23.80
N LEU A 199 37.05 -19.33 24.42
CA LEU A 199 38.02 -19.41 25.50
C LEU A 199 37.29 -19.24 26.83
N ILE A 200 37.30 -20.25 27.67
CA ILE A 200 36.51 -20.29 28.91
C ILE A 200 37.47 -20.38 30.09
N MET A 201 37.53 -19.31 30.88
CA MET A 201 38.32 -19.25 32.10
C MET A 201 37.41 -18.80 33.23
N THR A 202 36.76 -19.78 33.87
CA THR A 202 35.76 -19.54 34.91
C THR A 202 35.98 -20.44 36.11
N ASN A 203 35.22 -20.23 37.18
CA ASN A 203 35.11 -21.22 38.25
C ASN A 203 34.26 -22.43 37.81
N GLU A 204 34.20 -23.45 38.66
CA GLU A 204 33.49 -24.70 38.40
C GLU A 204 31.98 -24.50 38.17
N SER A 205 31.30 -23.75 39.04
CA SER A 205 29.84 -23.58 38.94
C SER A 205 29.42 -22.87 37.65
N VAL A 206 30.13 -21.80 37.29
CA VAL A 206 29.88 -21.07 36.03
C VAL A 206 30.24 -21.93 34.83
N SER A 207 31.33 -22.72 34.90
CA SER A 207 31.73 -23.63 33.82
C SER A 207 30.65 -24.66 33.51
N VAL A 208 30.05 -25.27 34.54
CA VAL A 208 28.93 -26.22 34.38
C VAL A 208 27.72 -25.56 33.72
N SER A 209 27.36 -24.35 34.17
CA SER A 209 26.24 -23.60 33.58
C SER A 209 26.50 -23.20 32.11
N ILE A 210 27.72 -22.79 31.76
CA ILE A 210 28.11 -22.48 30.38
C ILE A 210 27.98 -23.74 29.51
N GLN A 211 28.50 -24.89 29.95
CA GLN A 211 28.39 -26.14 29.19
C GLN A 211 26.94 -26.51 28.92
N LYS A 212 26.08 -26.44 29.94
CA LYS A 212 24.64 -26.71 29.80
C LYS A 212 24.00 -25.74 28.81
N ALA A 213 24.34 -24.45 28.90
CA ALA A 213 23.82 -23.42 27.99
C ALA A 213 24.34 -23.57 26.55
N LEU A 214 25.58 -24.02 26.33
CA LEU A 214 26.11 -24.31 24.99
C LEU A 214 25.37 -25.47 24.31
N ILE A 215 24.99 -26.49 25.08
CA ILE A 215 24.18 -27.61 24.60
C ILE A 215 22.76 -27.11 24.25
N GLU A 216 22.11 -26.39 25.16
CA GLU A 216 20.74 -25.86 24.96
C GLU A 216 20.66 -24.84 23.80
N ALA A 217 21.73 -24.05 23.60
CA ALA A 217 21.86 -23.11 22.49
C ALA A 217 22.27 -23.77 21.15
N GLU A 218 22.39 -25.10 21.10
CA GLU A 218 22.80 -25.88 19.91
C GLU A 218 24.16 -25.43 19.33
N MET A 219 25.06 -24.98 20.21
CA MET A 219 26.44 -24.64 19.87
C MET A 219 27.37 -25.85 20.05
N TYR A 220 26.92 -26.90 20.74
CA TYR A 220 27.64 -28.17 20.83
C TYR A 220 27.46 -29.02 19.56
N LYS A 221 28.20 -28.69 18.49
CA LYS A 221 28.18 -29.41 17.20
C LYS A 221 29.52 -29.28 16.45
N ARG A 222 29.66 -30.05 15.36
CA ARG A 222 30.85 -30.00 14.49
C ARG A 222 31.14 -28.56 14.04
N GLY A 223 32.42 -28.19 14.07
CA GLY A 223 32.90 -26.86 13.67
C GLY A 223 33.04 -25.85 14.81
N TYR A 224 32.80 -26.24 16.06
CA TYR A 224 33.13 -25.44 17.25
C TYR A 224 34.36 -25.99 17.98
N ALA A 225 35.02 -25.15 18.77
CA ALA A 225 36.07 -25.52 19.71
C ALA A 225 35.91 -24.76 21.03
N TYR A 226 36.10 -25.47 22.14
CA TYR A 226 36.01 -24.92 23.50
C TYR A 226 37.30 -25.20 24.24
N ILE A 227 37.99 -24.15 24.69
CA ILE A 227 39.20 -24.27 25.51
C ILE A 227 38.88 -23.84 26.93
N PHE A 228 38.84 -24.80 27.86
CA PHE A 228 38.63 -24.57 29.28
C PHE A 228 39.96 -24.51 30.02
N VAL A 229 40.07 -23.60 30.99
CA VAL A 229 41.33 -23.27 31.66
C VAL A 229 41.20 -23.39 33.18
N GLN A 230 42.23 -23.95 33.82
CA GLN A 230 42.36 -23.99 35.29
C GLN A 230 41.17 -24.67 36.00
N GLN A 231 40.43 -23.98 36.88
CA GLN A 231 39.32 -24.59 37.63
C GLN A 231 38.18 -25.03 36.71
N SER A 232 37.92 -24.26 35.64
CA SER A 232 36.92 -24.63 34.63
C SER A 232 37.31 -25.90 33.85
N ALA A 233 38.60 -26.23 33.76
CA ALA A 233 39.08 -27.41 33.06
C ALA A 233 38.65 -28.72 33.75
N TRP A 234 38.64 -28.73 35.09
CA TRP A 234 38.21 -29.93 35.82
C TRP A 234 36.70 -30.09 35.89
N ALA A 235 35.96 -28.98 35.82
CA ALA A 235 34.50 -28.94 35.72
C ALA A 235 33.97 -29.29 34.31
N ALA A 236 34.82 -29.25 33.29
CA ALA A 236 34.44 -29.51 31.91
C ALA A 236 34.26 -31.00 31.61
N ASN A 237 33.05 -31.38 31.22
CA ASN A 237 32.65 -32.72 30.79
C ASN A 237 32.08 -32.75 29.36
N LEU A 238 32.18 -31.63 28.63
CA LEU A 238 31.72 -31.55 27.25
C LEU A 238 32.70 -32.31 26.33
N GLU A 239 32.22 -33.35 25.64
CA GLU A 239 33.04 -34.11 24.69
C GLU A 239 33.69 -33.17 23.65
N GLY A 240 34.94 -33.45 23.30
CA GLY A 240 35.74 -32.63 22.41
C GLY A 240 36.22 -31.30 23.00
N ALA A 241 35.90 -30.98 24.26
CA ALA A 241 36.49 -29.83 24.93
C ALA A 241 38.00 -30.04 25.15
N ILE A 242 38.75 -28.95 25.06
CA ILE A 242 40.20 -28.92 25.26
C ILE A 242 40.46 -28.28 26.63
N LEU A 243 41.25 -28.96 27.44
CA LEU A 243 41.50 -28.58 28.83
C LEU A 243 42.97 -28.15 28.97
N VAL A 244 43.23 -26.95 29.49
CA VAL A 244 44.59 -26.44 29.71
C VAL A 244 44.83 -26.28 31.21
N GLU A 245 45.78 -27.05 31.72
CA GLU A 245 46.14 -27.11 33.14
C GLU A 245 47.61 -26.75 33.37
N GLY A 246 47.91 -25.91 34.36
CA GLY A 246 49.31 -25.58 34.73
C GLY A 246 49.94 -26.70 35.56
N LYS A 247 51.18 -27.13 35.22
CA LYS A 247 51.91 -28.19 35.93
C LYS A 247 52.10 -27.95 37.44
N SER A 248 52.05 -26.71 37.89
CA SER A 248 52.27 -26.33 39.30
C SER A 248 51.04 -26.51 40.20
N ILE A 249 49.83 -26.66 39.66
CA ILE A 249 48.59 -26.79 40.45
C ILE A 249 48.19 -28.27 40.66
N SER A 250 48.65 -29.19 39.81
CA SER A 250 48.08 -30.55 39.74
C SER A 250 48.41 -31.49 40.92
N ASN A 251 49.34 -31.13 41.82
CA ASN A 251 49.82 -32.03 42.89
C ASN A 251 49.49 -31.59 44.32
N THR A 252 49.04 -30.36 44.53
CA THR A 252 48.68 -29.83 45.85
C THR A 252 47.52 -28.87 45.63
N GLY A 253 46.38 -29.09 46.27
CA GLY A 253 45.19 -28.24 46.07
C GLY A 253 45.53 -26.76 46.22
N ILE A 254 44.74 -25.87 45.59
CA ILE A 254 45.03 -24.42 45.60
C ILE A 254 45.26 -23.87 47.01
N ILE A 255 44.57 -24.44 48.00
CA ILE A 255 44.70 -24.14 49.43
C ILE A 255 46.07 -24.57 49.98
N ASP A 256 46.55 -25.77 49.66
CA ASP A 256 47.87 -26.25 50.08
C ASP A 256 49.00 -25.45 49.42
N TYR A 257 48.82 -25.08 48.16
CA TYR A 257 49.73 -24.20 47.44
C TYR A 257 49.79 -22.80 48.07
N LEU A 258 48.63 -22.21 48.37
CA LEU A 258 48.55 -20.92 49.04
C LEU A 258 49.10 -20.98 50.46
N ASN A 259 48.84 -22.05 51.21
CA ASN A 259 49.45 -22.29 52.50
C ASN A 259 50.98 -22.38 52.37
N THR A 260 51.48 -23.04 51.34
CA THR A 260 52.92 -23.13 51.05
C THR A 260 53.51 -21.77 50.68
N ILE A 261 52.82 -20.97 49.85
CA ILE A 261 53.25 -19.60 49.55
C ILE A 261 53.27 -18.78 50.83
N ILE A 262 52.17 -18.76 51.60
CA ILE A 262 52.11 -17.91 52.79
C ILE A 262 53.16 -18.35 53.81
N GLN A 263 53.38 -19.66 54.02
CA GLN A 263 54.46 -20.20 54.86
C GLN A 263 55.85 -19.83 54.34
N TRP A 264 56.07 -19.89 53.03
CA TRP A 264 57.33 -19.53 52.40
C TRP A 264 57.60 -18.02 52.47
N THR A 265 56.60 -17.19 52.19
CA THR A 265 56.66 -15.73 52.29
C THR A 265 56.87 -15.27 53.73
N THR A 266 56.18 -15.88 54.71
CA THR A 266 56.39 -15.59 56.13
C THR A 266 57.75 -16.05 56.62
N SER A 267 58.23 -17.23 56.22
CA SER A 267 59.59 -17.68 56.58
C SER A 267 60.68 -16.81 55.94
N LEU A 268 60.48 -16.33 54.71
CA LEU A 268 61.35 -15.36 54.06
C LEU A 268 61.36 -14.02 54.82
N LEU A 269 60.19 -13.49 55.20
CA LEU A 269 60.08 -12.26 56.00
C LEU A 269 60.74 -12.39 57.38
N VAL A 270 60.57 -13.52 58.06
CA VAL A 270 61.23 -13.82 59.33
C VAL A 270 62.74 -13.90 59.15
N SER A 271 63.23 -14.46 58.04
CA SER A 271 64.67 -14.48 57.72
C SER A 271 65.23 -13.07 57.43
N MET A 272 64.46 -12.23 56.73
CA MET A 272 64.87 -10.85 56.40
C MET A 272 64.82 -9.90 57.61
N THR A 273 63.95 -10.17 58.59
CA THR A 273 63.83 -9.38 59.83
C THR A 273 64.79 -9.82 60.94
N SER A 274 65.31 -11.05 60.89
CA SER A 274 66.30 -11.56 61.86
C SER A 274 67.74 -11.18 61.49
N ASP A 275 68.05 -10.96 60.21
CA ASP A 275 69.31 -10.35 59.78
C ASP A 275 69.17 -8.81 59.76
N ASN A 276 69.67 -8.16 60.82
CA ASN A 276 69.70 -6.69 61.01
C ASN A 276 70.41 -5.88 59.89
N GLN A 277 70.82 -6.50 58.78
CA GLN A 277 71.50 -5.84 57.66
C GLN A 277 70.55 -5.24 56.61
N TYR A 278 69.24 -5.45 56.70
CA TYR A 278 68.27 -5.01 55.67
C TYR A 278 67.27 -3.95 56.17
N GLN A 279 67.70 -2.98 56.98
CA GLN A 279 66.88 -1.80 57.29
C GLN A 279 67.04 -0.74 56.20
N GLY A 280 66.08 -0.73 55.26
CA GLY A 280 65.91 0.31 54.24
C GLY A 280 65.12 -0.20 53.03
N SER A 281 64.71 0.73 52.15
CA SER A 281 63.97 0.52 50.88
C SER A 281 64.59 -0.49 49.89
N TYR A 282 65.75 -1.07 50.23
CA TYR A 282 66.43 -2.16 49.53
C TYR A 282 65.84 -3.56 49.79
N SER A 283 65.06 -3.79 50.87
CA SER A 283 64.51 -5.11 51.20
C SER A 283 63.31 -5.51 50.31
N ALA A 284 62.47 -4.56 49.93
CA ALA A 284 61.29 -4.80 49.09
C ALA A 284 61.66 -5.24 47.65
N TYR A 285 62.74 -4.69 47.07
CA TYR A 285 63.21 -5.08 45.74
C TYR A 285 63.69 -6.54 45.71
N TYR A 286 64.49 -6.96 46.68
CA TYR A 286 64.93 -8.35 46.78
C TYR A 286 63.77 -9.27 47.14
N PHE A 287 62.86 -8.87 48.02
CA PHE A 287 61.64 -9.63 48.31
C PHE A 287 60.82 -9.86 47.04
N ASN A 288 60.57 -8.83 46.23
CA ASN A 288 59.86 -8.98 44.94
C ASN A 288 60.63 -9.88 43.97
N LYS A 289 61.95 -9.70 43.83
CA LYS A 289 62.76 -10.55 42.94
C LYS A 289 62.83 -11.99 43.43
N TYR A 290 62.86 -12.22 44.74
CA TYR A 290 62.83 -13.56 45.35
C TYR A 290 61.45 -14.18 45.25
N VAL A 291 60.37 -13.43 45.47
CA VAL A 291 58.98 -13.87 45.25
C VAL A 291 58.76 -14.19 43.77
N GLU A 292 59.27 -13.39 42.85
CA GLU A 292 59.25 -13.67 41.41
C GLU A 292 60.08 -14.91 41.03
N ILE A 293 61.25 -15.12 41.67
CA ILE A 293 62.12 -16.29 41.48
C ILE A 293 61.56 -17.56 42.16
N GLY A 294 60.92 -17.45 43.32
CA GLY A 294 60.34 -18.56 44.08
C GLY A 294 58.95 -18.96 43.56
N LEU A 295 58.21 -17.98 43.04
CA LEU A 295 57.04 -18.16 42.20
C LEU A 295 57.42 -18.25 40.73
N THR A 296 58.62 -18.74 40.33
CA THR A 296 58.84 -19.13 38.93
C THR A 296 57.92 -20.29 38.60
N TRP A 297 56.70 -19.94 38.21
CA TRP A 297 55.78 -20.80 37.52
C TRP A 297 56.52 -21.30 36.31
N SER A 298 56.77 -22.61 36.24
CA SER A 298 57.07 -23.21 34.95
C SER A 298 55.90 -22.84 34.05
N ALA A 299 56.14 -22.08 32.98
CA ALA A 299 55.16 -21.78 31.93
C ALA A 299 54.86 -23.05 31.09
N ASP A 300 54.71 -24.16 31.79
CA ASP A 300 54.50 -25.51 31.33
C ASP A 300 53.06 -25.88 31.68
N PHE A 301 52.24 -26.05 30.65
CA PHE A 301 50.85 -26.48 30.75
C PHE A 301 50.72 -27.89 30.17
N SER A 302 49.87 -28.70 30.77
CA SER A 302 49.39 -29.95 30.18
C SER A 302 48.08 -29.67 29.44
N ILE A 303 47.93 -30.29 28.27
CA ILE A 303 46.70 -30.25 27.48
C ILE A 303 46.03 -31.60 27.61
N TYR A 304 44.74 -31.59 27.93
CA TYR A 304 43.86 -32.76 27.90
C TYR A 304 42.70 -32.53 26.94
N ASN A 305 42.06 -33.61 26.51
CA ASN A 305 40.90 -33.56 25.64
C ASN A 305 39.83 -34.51 26.18
N VAL A 306 38.58 -34.05 26.22
CA VAL A 306 37.47 -34.86 26.73
C VAL A 306 36.97 -35.79 25.62
N LEU A 307 37.04 -37.11 25.81
CA LEU A 307 36.54 -38.10 24.85
C LEU A 307 35.07 -38.47 25.11
N GLN A 308 34.48 -39.23 24.17
CA GLN A 308 33.08 -39.71 24.25
C GLN A 308 32.73 -40.50 25.50
N ASP A 309 33.69 -41.25 26.04
CA ASP A 309 33.54 -42.02 27.27
C ASP A 309 33.76 -41.19 28.55
N GLY A 310 33.97 -39.87 28.40
CA GLY A 310 34.27 -38.95 29.49
C GLY A 310 35.73 -38.99 29.98
N THR A 311 36.58 -39.84 29.38
CA THR A 311 38.01 -39.87 29.74
C THR A 311 38.72 -38.61 29.27
N ARG A 312 39.78 -38.24 29.99
CA ARG A 312 40.55 -37.01 29.75
C ARG A 312 42.03 -37.35 29.53
N PRO A 313 42.39 -38.04 28.44
CA PRO A 313 43.79 -38.34 28.16
C PRO A 313 44.60 -37.05 28.01
N LYS A 314 45.84 -37.10 28.49
CA LYS A 314 46.81 -36.05 28.21
C LYS A 314 47.25 -36.16 26.75
N VAL A 315 46.96 -35.12 25.97
CA VAL A 315 47.16 -35.08 24.51
C VAL A 315 48.35 -34.22 24.11
N GLY A 316 48.86 -33.37 25.01
CA GLY A 316 49.99 -32.51 24.71
C GLY A 316 50.48 -31.68 25.89
N THR A 317 51.39 -30.76 25.59
CA THR A 317 51.96 -29.79 26.53
C THR A 317 52.24 -28.45 25.86
N ILE A 318 52.19 -27.37 26.63
CA ILE A 318 52.60 -26.02 26.19
C ILE A 318 53.77 -25.61 27.08
N SER A 319 54.97 -25.43 26.55
CA SER A 319 56.13 -24.96 27.33
C SER A 319 56.72 -23.73 26.66
N LYS A 320 56.85 -22.62 27.40
CA LYS A 320 57.36 -21.35 26.88
C LYS A 320 56.64 -20.91 25.58
N ASN A 321 55.31 -21.02 25.57
CA ASN A 321 54.45 -20.71 24.42
C ASN A 321 54.66 -21.59 23.17
N VAL A 322 55.43 -22.68 23.29
CA VAL A 322 55.54 -23.71 22.25
C VAL A 322 54.55 -24.83 22.56
N VAL A 323 53.63 -25.07 21.64
CA VAL A 323 52.60 -26.12 21.74
C VAL A 323 53.14 -27.40 21.13
N ASN A 324 53.06 -28.51 21.88
CA ASN A 324 53.41 -29.84 21.41
C ASN A 324 52.23 -30.79 21.62
N ILE A 325 51.60 -31.22 20.53
CA ILE A 325 50.45 -32.15 20.52
C ILE A 325 50.94 -33.51 20.03
N ASN A 326 50.79 -34.52 20.87
CA ASN A 326 51.25 -35.88 20.59
C ASN A 326 50.12 -36.78 20.05
N THR A 327 48.85 -36.38 20.28
CA THR A 327 47.65 -37.13 19.91
C THR A 327 46.65 -36.19 19.22
N PRO A 328 45.97 -36.62 18.14
CA PRO A 328 44.88 -35.84 17.55
C PRO A 328 43.82 -35.45 18.59
N LEU A 329 43.25 -34.25 18.45
CA LEU A 329 42.18 -33.78 19.32
C LEU A 329 40.83 -34.13 18.72
N LEU A 330 39.93 -34.63 19.55
CA LEU A 330 38.50 -34.65 19.28
C LEU A 330 37.96 -33.24 19.54
N PHE A 331 37.12 -32.76 18.63
CA PHE A 331 36.39 -31.50 18.72
C PHE A 331 34.88 -31.80 18.88
N PRO A 332 34.09 -30.85 19.39
CA PRO A 332 32.65 -30.95 19.53
C PRO A 332 31.94 -31.58 18.31
N GLY A 333 30.96 -32.44 18.57
CA GLY A 333 30.25 -33.18 17.53
C GLY A 333 31.04 -34.34 16.91
N GLY A 334 32.06 -34.85 17.61
CA GLY A 334 32.80 -36.06 17.22
C GLY A 334 33.81 -35.87 16.09
N SER A 335 34.25 -34.64 15.83
CA SER A 335 35.15 -34.34 14.70
C SER A 335 36.62 -34.38 15.11
N TRP A 336 37.49 -34.96 14.29
CA TRP A 336 38.96 -34.92 14.50
C TRP A 336 39.63 -33.76 13.76
N GLU A 337 38.84 -32.94 13.06
CA GLU A 337 39.29 -31.77 12.33
C GLU A 337 39.04 -30.53 13.17
N ALA A 338 40.06 -29.67 13.28
CA ALA A 338 39.90 -28.39 13.94
C ALA A 338 38.92 -27.52 13.15
N PRO A 339 38.15 -26.64 13.81
CA PRO A 339 37.34 -25.64 13.13
C PRO A 339 38.19 -24.83 12.15
N ASP A 340 37.73 -24.74 10.91
CA ASP A 340 38.32 -23.82 9.93
C ASP A 340 38.06 -22.35 10.31
N ASN A 341 38.74 -21.43 9.62
CA ASN A 341 38.52 -19.98 9.79
C ASN A 341 37.40 -19.44 8.89
N GLU A 342 36.73 -20.27 8.10
CA GLU A 342 35.61 -19.83 7.27
C GLU A 342 34.44 -19.41 8.18
N LYS A 343 33.55 -18.57 7.67
CA LYS A 343 32.31 -18.25 8.38
C LYS A 343 31.44 -19.50 8.54
N PHE A 344 30.52 -19.49 9.49
CA PHE A 344 29.55 -20.57 9.58
C PHE A 344 28.62 -20.58 8.37
N LYS A 345 28.52 -21.73 7.69
CA LYS A 345 27.62 -21.89 6.56
C LYS A 345 26.20 -22.13 7.06
N ILE A 346 25.25 -21.32 6.60
CA ILE A 346 23.81 -21.44 6.82
C ILE A 346 23.24 -22.15 5.58
N PRO A 347 22.97 -23.46 5.67
CA PRO A 347 22.50 -24.22 4.53
C PRO A 347 21.03 -23.92 4.24
N PHE A 348 20.71 -23.82 2.95
CA PHE A 348 19.35 -23.84 2.44
C PHE A 348 19.37 -24.47 1.05
N SER A 349 18.22 -24.84 0.52
CA SER A 349 18.14 -25.52 -0.77
C SER A 349 17.33 -24.75 -1.81
N ILE A 350 17.73 -24.93 -3.07
CA ILE A 350 17.01 -24.43 -4.25
C ILE A 350 16.72 -25.60 -5.19
N ASN A 351 15.54 -25.61 -5.79
CA ASN A 351 15.24 -26.53 -6.90
C ASN A 351 15.62 -25.86 -8.22
N GLY A 352 16.90 -25.95 -8.60
CA GLY A 352 17.48 -25.32 -9.80
C GLY A 352 17.63 -26.25 -11.01
N GLY A 353 17.02 -27.43 -10.97
CA GLY A 353 17.11 -28.42 -12.04
C GLY A 353 16.59 -27.92 -13.40
N VAL A 354 17.17 -28.45 -14.47
CA VAL A 354 16.69 -28.28 -15.85
C VAL A 354 15.95 -29.52 -16.34
N SER A 355 16.14 -30.67 -15.68
CA SER A 355 15.60 -31.98 -16.05
C SER A 355 14.30 -32.25 -15.32
N ASN A 356 13.44 -33.06 -15.95
CA ASN A 356 12.22 -33.57 -15.34
C ASN A 356 12.19 -35.10 -15.43
N SER A 357 11.33 -35.72 -14.61
CA SER A 357 11.16 -37.19 -14.54
C SER A 357 10.78 -37.84 -15.88
N ASN A 358 10.19 -37.07 -16.80
CA ASN A 358 9.82 -37.50 -18.14
C ASN A 358 10.90 -37.23 -19.22
N GLY A 359 12.09 -36.76 -18.82
CA GLY A 359 13.17 -36.39 -19.74
C GLY A 359 13.01 -35.03 -20.43
N PHE A 360 11.95 -34.28 -20.13
CA PHE A 360 11.73 -32.95 -20.71
C PHE A 360 12.68 -31.92 -20.08
N VAL A 361 13.43 -31.20 -20.90
CA VAL A 361 14.36 -30.15 -20.47
C VAL A 361 13.65 -28.80 -20.57
N TYR A 362 13.54 -28.08 -19.45
CA TYR A 362 12.93 -26.75 -19.42
C TYR A 362 13.81 -25.76 -18.63
N PRO A 363 14.62 -24.93 -19.32
CA PRO A 363 15.67 -24.14 -18.65
C PRO A 363 15.14 -22.94 -17.86
N ARG A 364 13.87 -22.53 -18.04
CA ARG A 364 13.35 -21.28 -17.45
C ARG A 364 13.43 -21.27 -15.91
N ASN A 365 13.21 -22.42 -15.26
CA ASN A 365 13.31 -22.51 -13.80
C ASN A 365 14.76 -22.28 -13.33
N ALA A 366 15.72 -22.98 -13.95
CA ALA A 366 17.15 -22.78 -13.67
C ALA A 366 17.61 -21.33 -13.95
N ILE A 367 17.10 -20.72 -15.01
CA ILE A 367 17.35 -19.32 -15.34
C ILE A 367 16.81 -18.41 -14.22
N ASN A 368 15.56 -18.58 -13.77
CA ASN A 368 15.01 -17.77 -12.68
C ASN A 368 15.79 -17.93 -11.36
N GLN A 369 16.27 -19.14 -11.06
CA GLN A 369 17.09 -19.45 -9.88
C GLN A 369 18.47 -18.77 -9.90
N MET A 370 18.93 -18.23 -11.03
CA MET A 370 20.10 -17.34 -11.07
C MET A 370 19.94 -16.12 -10.13
N GLY A 371 18.69 -15.69 -9.88
CA GLY A 371 18.38 -14.68 -8.87
C GLY A 371 18.75 -15.12 -7.45
N SER A 372 18.45 -16.37 -7.08
CA SER A 372 18.85 -16.94 -5.79
C SER A 372 20.37 -17.08 -5.67
N VAL A 373 21.04 -17.51 -6.74
CA VAL A 373 22.51 -17.58 -6.78
C VAL A 373 23.14 -16.20 -6.64
N LEU A 374 22.59 -15.17 -7.30
CA LEU A 374 23.07 -13.79 -7.12
C LEU A 374 22.88 -13.31 -5.68
N ALA A 375 21.71 -13.57 -5.08
CA ALA A 375 21.43 -13.17 -3.70
C ALA A 375 22.45 -13.75 -2.71
N VAL A 376 22.80 -15.03 -2.85
CA VAL A 376 23.84 -15.66 -2.01
C VAL A 376 25.19 -14.98 -2.16
N ASN A 377 25.60 -14.69 -3.40
CA ASN A 377 26.87 -14.01 -3.65
C ASN A 377 26.90 -12.61 -3.03
N GLU A 378 25.81 -11.84 -3.17
CA GLU A 378 25.71 -10.50 -2.57
C GLU A 378 25.73 -10.58 -1.04
N LEU A 379 24.92 -11.47 -0.43
CA LEU A 379 24.86 -11.65 1.03
C LEU A 379 26.21 -12.02 1.63
N ASN A 380 26.94 -12.97 1.03
CA ASN A 380 28.24 -13.41 1.55
C ASN A 380 29.34 -12.33 1.40
N SER A 381 29.10 -11.34 0.53
CA SER A 381 30.02 -10.21 0.31
C SER A 381 29.64 -8.93 1.06
N MET A 382 28.45 -8.86 1.65
CA MET A 382 27.90 -7.65 2.26
C MET A 382 28.21 -7.59 3.77
N ASP A 383 28.59 -6.41 4.23
CA ASP A 383 28.69 -6.13 5.68
C ASP A 383 27.30 -5.77 6.25
N GLY A 384 26.96 -6.30 7.43
CA GLY A 384 25.80 -5.88 8.22
C GLY A 384 24.60 -6.84 8.29
N LEU A 385 24.38 -7.70 7.30
CA LEU A 385 23.37 -8.78 7.38
C LEU A 385 24.09 -10.11 7.41
N LEU A 386 23.89 -10.92 8.46
CA LEU A 386 24.60 -12.19 8.64
C LEU A 386 26.14 -12.04 8.54
N GLU A 387 26.71 -10.94 9.05
CA GLU A 387 28.14 -10.58 8.86
C GLU A 387 29.13 -11.72 9.17
N ASN A 388 28.82 -12.56 10.15
CA ASN A 388 29.67 -13.67 10.60
C ASN A 388 29.28 -15.06 10.05
N PHE A 389 28.34 -15.09 9.11
CA PHE A 389 27.83 -16.30 8.49
C PHE A 389 27.91 -16.20 6.96
N ASP A 390 27.98 -17.34 6.30
CA ASP A 390 27.85 -17.45 4.85
C ASP A 390 26.57 -18.23 4.54
N MET A 391 25.75 -17.72 3.64
CA MET A 391 24.64 -18.49 3.08
C MET A 391 25.19 -19.53 2.11
N ALA A 392 24.74 -20.78 2.24
CA ALA A 392 25.14 -21.90 1.38
C ALA A 392 23.92 -22.52 0.71
N ALA A 393 23.75 -22.26 -0.59
CA ALA A 393 22.67 -22.83 -1.39
C ALA A 393 23.07 -24.21 -1.93
N TYR A 394 22.32 -25.25 -1.56
CA TYR A 394 22.39 -26.56 -2.18
C TYR A 394 21.37 -26.64 -3.31
N ASN A 395 21.88 -26.90 -4.52
CA ASN A 395 21.01 -27.12 -5.67
C ASN A 395 20.58 -28.59 -5.68
N ILE A 396 19.34 -28.86 -5.28
CA ILE A 396 18.74 -30.19 -5.37
C ILE A 396 18.12 -30.31 -6.77
N SER A 397 19.00 -30.25 -7.77
CA SER A 397 18.61 -30.26 -9.18
C SER A 397 17.79 -31.52 -9.45
N ASP A 398 16.54 -31.32 -9.86
CA ASP A 398 15.64 -32.34 -10.39
C ASP A 398 14.70 -33.05 -9.40
N CYS A 399 14.29 -32.45 -8.28
CA CYS A 399 13.13 -32.95 -7.50
C CYS A 399 11.77 -32.45 -8.05
N GLY A 400 11.61 -32.43 -9.37
CA GLY A 400 10.42 -31.90 -10.07
C GLY A 400 10.52 -30.39 -10.34
N SER A 401 11.34 -30.00 -11.32
CA SER A 401 11.73 -28.60 -11.59
C SER A 401 10.77 -27.84 -12.53
N TYR A 402 10.02 -28.56 -13.37
CA TYR A 402 8.98 -28.01 -14.26
C TYR A 402 7.68 -28.83 -14.25
N TYR A 403 7.80 -30.15 -14.27
CA TYR A 403 6.68 -31.08 -14.12
C TYR A 403 6.75 -31.76 -12.76
N PHE A 404 5.61 -31.84 -12.08
CA PHE A 404 5.52 -32.48 -10.78
C PHE A 404 5.05 -33.93 -10.91
N ASP A 405 5.95 -34.87 -10.63
CA ASP A 405 5.61 -36.28 -10.40
C ASP A 405 5.77 -36.59 -8.91
N TYR A 406 4.69 -37.06 -8.27
CA TYR A 406 4.66 -37.24 -6.83
C TYR A 406 5.68 -38.27 -6.33
N ASN A 407 5.73 -39.47 -6.95
CA ASN A 407 6.58 -40.56 -6.48
C ASN A 407 8.06 -40.25 -6.69
N PHE A 408 8.39 -39.69 -7.84
CA PHE A 408 9.73 -39.24 -8.16
C PHE A 408 10.17 -38.13 -7.20
N SER A 409 9.35 -37.10 -7.00
CA SER A 409 9.68 -35.98 -6.11
C SER A 409 9.78 -36.44 -4.65
N TYR A 410 8.89 -37.34 -4.20
CA TYR A 410 8.95 -37.93 -2.86
C TYR A 410 10.26 -38.65 -2.61
N ASN A 411 10.67 -39.54 -3.52
CA ASN A 411 11.94 -40.26 -3.41
C ASN A 411 13.14 -39.31 -3.47
N CYS A 412 13.09 -38.31 -4.36
CA CYS A 412 14.14 -37.30 -4.51
C CYS A 412 14.32 -36.49 -3.22
N PHE A 413 13.25 -35.89 -2.69
CA PHE A 413 13.33 -35.09 -1.45
C PHE A 413 13.71 -35.92 -0.23
N LYS A 414 13.19 -37.16 -0.13
CA LYS A 414 13.56 -38.07 0.95
C LYS A 414 15.06 -38.37 0.96
N ASN A 415 15.66 -38.57 -0.21
CA ASN A 415 17.10 -38.82 -0.35
C ASN A 415 17.97 -37.58 -0.06
N HIS A 416 17.41 -36.37 -0.21
CA HIS A 416 18.11 -35.10 0.02
C HIS A 416 17.60 -34.37 1.27
N THR A 417 17.02 -35.09 2.24
CA THR A 417 16.43 -34.47 3.44
C THR A 417 17.48 -33.65 4.21
N GLU A 418 18.73 -34.12 4.26
CA GLU A 418 19.84 -33.43 4.92
C GLU A 418 20.33 -32.19 4.15
N ASP A 419 20.15 -32.16 2.82
CA ASP A 419 20.56 -31.05 1.95
C ASP A 419 19.54 -29.91 1.92
N LEU A 420 18.33 -30.13 2.45
CA LEU A 420 17.26 -29.13 2.43
C LEU A 420 17.61 -27.86 3.23
N GLY A 421 18.42 -28.01 4.27
CA GLY A 421 18.83 -26.92 5.15
C GLY A 421 17.66 -26.28 5.91
N TYR A 422 17.80 -24.99 6.21
CA TYR A 422 16.86 -24.25 7.05
C TYR A 422 15.58 -23.80 6.33
N PHE A 423 15.61 -23.68 5.01
CA PHE A 423 14.44 -23.41 4.17
C PHE A 423 14.69 -23.89 2.74
N HIS A 424 13.62 -24.06 1.96
CA HIS A 424 13.68 -24.49 0.57
C HIS A 424 12.97 -23.51 -0.36
N ILE A 425 13.56 -23.22 -1.51
CA ILE A 425 12.95 -22.40 -2.58
C ILE A 425 12.46 -23.33 -3.70
N PRO A 426 11.13 -23.58 -3.79
CA PRO A 426 10.57 -24.46 -4.82
C PRO A 426 10.62 -23.80 -6.21
N GLY A 427 10.36 -24.60 -7.25
CA GLY A 427 10.26 -24.12 -8.62
C GLY A 427 9.07 -23.16 -8.85
N LEU A 428 9.12 -22.41 -9.95
CA LEU A 428 8.14 -21.34 -10.24
C LEU A 428 6.70 -21.84 -10.44
N GLN A 429 6.50 -23.06 -10.91
CA GLN A 429 5.16 -23.54 -11.27
C GLN A 429 4.31 -23.88 -10.03
N THR A 430 3.03 -23.50 -10.08
CA THR A 430 2.07 -23.76 -8.99
C THR A 430 1.96 -25.25 -8.65
N SER A 431 1.94 -26.12 -9.67
CA SER A 431 1.87 -27.57 -9.48
C SER A 431 3.07 -28.11 -8.70
N ILE A 432 4.26 -27.55 -8.93
CA ILE A 432 5.49 -27.91 -8.21
C ILE A 432 5.40 -27.42 -6.78
N ALA A 433 5.18 -26.14 -6.53
CA ALA A 433 5.15 -25.60 -5.17
C ALA A 433 4.11 -26.32 -4.31
N LYS A 434 2.90 -26.55 -4.85
CA LYS A 434 1.84 -27.32 -4.19
C LYS A 434 2.29 -28.77 -3.94
N GLY A 435 2.85 -29.42 -4.95
CA GLY A 435 3.33 -30.79 -4.86
C GLY A 435 4.46 -30.97 -3.85
N THR A 436 5.40 -30.02 -3.78
CA THR A 436 6.48 -30.01 -2.80
C THR A 436 5.94 -29.91 -1.37
N VAL A 437 4.94 -29.04 -1.11
CA VAL A 437 4.28 -29.00 0.21
C VAL A 437 3.68 -30.36 0.56
N GLN A 438 2.96 -30.99 -0.37
CA GLN A 438 2.34 -32.30 -0.15
C GLN A 438 3.38 -33.39 0.14
N VAL A 439 4.49 -33.39 -0.59
CA VAL A 439 5.59 -34.33 -0.37
C VAL A 439 6.25 -34.10 0.98
N PHE A 440 6.51 -32.85 1.36
CA PHE A 440 7.12 -32.54 2.65
C PHE A 440 6.22 -33.01 3.80
N GLN A 441 4.91 -32.75 3.73
CA GLN A 441 3.94 -33.25 4.71
C GLN A 441 3.94 -34.78 4.78
N ALA A 442 3.93 -35.46 3.62
CA ALA A 442 3.92 -36.94 3.56
C ALA A 442 5.25 -37.58 3.99
N ALA A 443 6.37 -36.89 3.79
CA ALA A 443 7.71 -37.33 4.18
C ALA A 443 8.09 -36.89 5.60
N ASN A 444 7.20 -36.18 6.30
CA ASN A 444 7.45 -35.58 7.62
C ASN A 444 8.68 -34.65 7.64
N ILE A 445 8.87 -33.91 6.55
CA ILE A 445 9.91 -32.88 6.39
C ILE A 445 9.32 -31.55 6.84
N SER A 446 9.92 -30.93 7.85
CA SER A 446 9.42 -29.68 8.45
C SER A 446 9.95 -28.41 7.78
N THR A 447 10.90 -28.52 6.85
CA THR A 447 11.58 -27.36 6.23
C THR A 447 10.59 -26.38 5.58
N PRO A 448 10.61 -25.09 5.97
CA PRO A 448 9.74 -24.06 5.38
C PRO A 448 10.03 -23.83 3.90
N LEU A 449 8.99 -23.43 3.17
CA LEU A 449 9.02 -23.21 1.73
C LEU A 449 8.79 -21.74 1.40
N PHE A 450 9.79 -21.10 0.80
CA PHE A 450 9.71 -19.70 0.34
C PHE A 450 9.56 -19.64 -1.17
N GLY A 451 8.32 -19.54 -1.64
CA GLY A 451 7.99 -19.63 -3.06
C GLY A 451 7.81 -18.30 -3.78
N THR A 452 7.67 -18.40 -5.11
CA THR A 452 7.54 -17.26 -6.04
C THR A 452 6.30 -17.35 -6.95
N GLN A 453 5.50 -18.42 -6.85
CA GLN A 453 4.32 -18.64 -7.70
C GLN A 453 3.15 -17.71 -7.36
N THR A 454 2.27 -17.44 -8.33
CA THR A 454 1.20 -16.43 -8.21
C THR A 454 -0.21 -17.00 -8.04
N SER A 455 -0.44 -18.31 -8.03
CA SER A 455 -1.78 -18.89 -7.85
C SER A 455 -2.38 -18.61 -6.47
N SER A 456 -3.64 -18.18 -6.39
CA SER A 456 -4.29 -17.89 -5.10
C SER A 456 -4.66 -19.15 -4.32
N ALA A 457 -4.68 -20.32 -4.98
CA ALA A 457 -4.86 -21.59 -4.28
C ALA A 457 -3.83 -21.89 -3.19
N MET A 458 -2.67 -21.24 -3.19
CA MET A 458 -1.63 -21.41 -2.17
C MET A 458 -1.71 -20.36 -1.03
N SER A 459 -2.66 -19.43 -1.08
CA SER A 459 -2.80 -18.33 -0.11
C SER A 459 -3.24 -18.80 1.29
N ASN A 460 -3.90 -19.95 1.37
CA ASN A 460 -4.56 -20.41 2.61
C ASN A 460 -3.57 -21.12 3.55
N LEU A 461 -3.30 -20.46 4.68
CA LEU A 461 -2.40 -20.92 5.73
C LEU A 461 -2.84 -22.27 6.34
N ASN A 462 -4.13 -22.54 6.44
CA ASN A 462 -4.64 -23.78 7.04
C ASN A 462 -4.32 -25.02 6.19
N TYR A 463 -4.18 -24.84 4.87
CA TYR A 463 -3.85 -25.94 3.96
C TYR A 463 -2.35 -26.04 3.69
N TYR A 464 -1.63 -24.91 3.72
CA TYR A 464 -0.21 -24.84 3.43
C TYR A 464 0.52 -24.04 4.53
N PRO A 465 0.63 -24.57 5.76
CA PRO A 465 1.20 -23.85 6.89
C PRO A 465 2.67 -23.50 6.66
N GLN A 466 3.48 -24.48 6.25
CA GLN A 466 4.92 -24.31 5.98
C GLN A 466 5.28 -23.47 4.74
N TYR A 467 4.31 -22.84 4.07
CA TYR A 467 4.51 -22.11 2.83
C TYR A 467 4.36 -20.60 3.03
N ALA A 468 5.32 -19.82 2.54
CA ALA A 468 5.21 -18.38 2.38
C ALA A 468 5.73 -17.98 1.00
N ARG A 469 5.24 -16.87 0.43
CA ARG A 469 5.71 -16.41 -0.88
C ARG A 469 5.98 -14.93 -0.94
N VAL A 470 7.07 -14.58 -1.61
CA VAL A 470 7.46 -13.18 -1.87
C VAL A 470 6.75 -12.58 -3.10
N SER A 471 5.90 -13.36 -3.76
CA SER A 471 5.05 -12.95 -4.87
C SER A 471 3.61 -12.69 -4.39
N PHE A 472 2.72 -12.42 -5.34
CA PHE A 472 1.35 -12.00 -5.11
C PHE A 472 0.35 -13.01 -5.66
N PRO A 473 -0.86 -13.10 -5.09
CA PRO A 473 -1.92 -13.91 -5.68
C PRO A 473 -2.44 -13.24 -6.97
N ASN A 474 -2.69 -14.04 -8.00
CA ASN A 474 -3.22 -13.63 -9.30
C ASN A 474 -4.60 -12.94 -9.19
N SER A 475 -5.26 -13.10 -8.06
CA SER A 475 -6.44 -12.33 -7.67
C SER A 475 -6.20 -10.79 -7.72
N TYR A 476 -4.95 -10.33 -7.55
CA TYR A 476 -4.60 -8.91 -7.59
C TYR A 476 -4.52 -8.36 -9.02
N THR A 477 -4.09 -9.13 -10.02
CA THR A 477 -4.11 -8.69 -11.43
C THR A 477 -5.54 -8.49 -11.90
N GLY A 478 -6.48 -9.38 -11.51
CA GLY A 478 -7.91 -9.20 -11.77
C GLY A 478 -8.48 -7.93 -11.14
N SER A 479 -8.05 -7.61 -9.91
CA SER A 479 -8.46 -6.37 -9.24
C SER A 479 -7.89 -5.13 -9.92
N ALA A 480 -6.62 -5.18 -10.33
CA ALA A 480 -5.96 -4.09 -11.06
C ALA A 480 -6.58 -3.84 -12.44
N ALA A 481 -6.94 -4.90 -13.17
CA ALA A 481 -7.60 -4.79 -14.47
C ALA A 481 -8.99 -4.12 -14.36
N ALA A 482 -9.81 -4.52 -13.38
CA ALA A 482 -11.11 -3.90 -13.14
C ALA A 482 -10.99 -2.42 -12.75
N LEU A 483 -10.05 -2.08 -11.86
CA LEU A 483 -9.80 -0.69 -11.48
C LEU A 483 -9.29 0.14 -12.65
N LEU A 484 -8.41 -0.42 -13.49
CA LEU A 484 -7.93 0.24 -14.70
C LEU A 484 -9.09 0.59 -15.64
N LEU A 485 -9.98 -0.36 -15.93
CA LEU A 485 -11.16 -0.11 -16.75
C LEU A 485 -12.07 0.99 -16.17
N SER A 486 -12.27 0.99 -14.86
CA SER A 486 -13.04 2.03 -14.17
C SER A 486 -12.42 3.42 -14.32
N VAL A 487 -11.10 3.54 -14.12
CA VAL A 487 -10.36 4.80 -14.28
C VAL A 487 -10.39 5.30 -15.73
N LEU A 488 -10.43 4.38 -16.69
CA LEU A 488 -10.61 4.69 -18.11
C LEU A 488 -12.06 5.08 -18.47
N GLY A 489 -13.02 4.96 -17.55
CA GLY A 489 -14.43 5.25 -17.82
C GLY A 489 -15.12 4.19 -18.68
N VAL A 490 -14.57 2.97 -18.74
CA VAL A 490 -15.16 1.85 -19.45
C VAL A 490 -16.28 1.25 -18.62
N SER A 491 -17.49 1.19 -19.17
CA SER A 491 -18.65 0.63 -18.47
C SER A 491 -19.03 -0.77 -18.94
N LYS A 492 -18.46 -1.24 -20.06
CA LYS A 492 -18.73 -2.54 -20.67
C LYS A 492 -17.46 -3.20 -21.16
N CYS A 493 -17.33 -4.51 -20.92
CA CYS A 493 -16.21 -5.29 -21.44
C CYS A 493 -16.61 -6.74 -21.73
N SER A 494 -15.71 -7.49 -22.37
CA SER A 494 -15.75 -8.95 -22.44
C SER A 494 -14.63 -9.55 -21.63
N LEU A 495 -14.82 -10.77 -21.13
CA LEU A 495 -13.84 -11.51 -20.34
C LEU A 495 -13.70 -12.93 -20.87
N LEU A 496 -12.46 -13.35 -21.14
CA LEU A 496 -12.10 -14.76 -21.25
C LEU A 496 -11.05 -15.12 -20.22
N TYR A 497 -11.22 -16.27 -19.59
CA TYR A 497 -10.25 -16.82 -18.67
C TYR A 497 -10.08 -18.32 -18.86
N SER A 498 -8.92 -18.83 -18.48
CA SER A 498 -8.63 -20.27 -18.50
C SER A 498 -9.43 -20.95 -17.38
N ASN A 499 -10.13 -22.04 -17.70
CA ASN A 499 -10.80 -22.94 -16.76
C ASN A 499 -9.78 -23.79 -15.97
N SER A 500 -8.85 -23.09 -15.33
CA SER A 500 -7.84 -23.61 -14.42
C SER A 500 -7.97 -22.85 -13.11
N THR A 501 -7.35 -23.36 -12.04
CA THR A 501 -7.34 -22.65 -10.75
C THR A 501 -6.84 -21.21 -10.87
N TRP A 502 -5.81 -21.00 -11.70
CA TRP A 502 -5.21 -19.69 -11.93
C TRP A 502 -6.16 -18.69 -12.60
N GLY A 503 -6.86 -19.09 -13.67
CA GLY A 503 -7.84 -18.23 -14.36
C GLY A 503 -9.15 -18.07 -13.59
N ASN A 504 -9.59 -19.09 -12.84
CA ASN A 504 -10.77 -19.00 -11.97
C ASN A 504 -10.60 -17.97 -10.86
N ASP A 505 -9.44 -17.93 -10.20
CA ASP A 505 -9.15 -16.96 -9.13
C ASP A 505 -9.16 -15.52 -9.65
N TYR A 506 -8.59 -15.30 -10.84
CA TYR A 506 -8.64 -14.02 -11.53
C TYR A 506 -10.09 -13.61 -11.83
N ASN A 507 -10.87 -14.52 -12.44
CA ASN A 507 -12.26 -14.27 -12.80
C ASN A 507 -13.12 -13.90 -11.59
N VAL A 508 -12.99 -14.62 -10.47
CA VAL A 508 -13.76 -14.33 -9.25
C VAL A 508 -13.50 -12.90 -8.76
N GLN A 509 -12.23 -12.47 -8.70
CA GLN A 509 -11.93 -11.11 -8.27
C GLN A 509 -12.30 -10.06 -9.30
N PHE A 510 -11.98 -10.28 -10.58
CA PHE A 510 -12.30 -9.34 -11.64
C PHE A 510 -13.81 -9.10 -11.72
N VAL A 511 -14.64 -10.15 -11.70
CA VAL A 511 -16.11 -10.01 -11.75
C VAL A 511 -16.64 -9.26 -10.53
N SER A 512 -16.10 -9.55 -9.34
CA SER A 512 -16.49 -8.87 -8.10
C SER A 512 -16.19 -7.37 -8.15
N GLN A 513 -14.97 -6.99 -8.57
CA GLN A 513 -14.55 -5.60 -8.68
C GLN A 513 -15.21 -4.87 -9.86
N ALA A 514 -15.38 -5.54 -11.01
CA ALA A 514 -16.12 -5.00 -12.14
C ALA A 514 -17.54 -4.61 -11.73
N LYS A 515 -18.24 -5.47 -10.97
CA LYS A 515 -19.57 -5.19 -10.43
C LYS A 515 -19.57 -3.99 -9.47
N SER A 516 -18.58 -3.87 -8.58
CA SER A 516 -18.49 -2.74 -7.64
C SER A 516 -18.24 -1.40 -8.36
N TYR A 517 -17.54 -1.43 -9.48
CA TYR A 517 -17.27 -0.26 -10.33
C TYR A 517 -18.34 0.02 -11.40
N GLY A 518 -19.42 -0.78 -11.46
CA GLY A 518 -20.49 -0.59 -12.45
C GLY A 518 -20.11 -1.00 -13.87
N ILE A 519 -19.14 -1.91 -14.02
CA ILE A 519 -18.69 -2.48 -15.30
C ILE A 519 -19.51 -3.74 -15.61
N GLU A 520 -20.20 -3.75 -16.73
CA GLU A 520 -20.99 -4.88 -17.24
C GLU A 520 -20.12 -5.80 -18.11
N ILE A 521 -20.08 -7.10 -17.79
CA ILE A 521 -19.38 -8.12 -18.60
C ILE A 521 -20.40 -8.74 -19.56
N LEU A 522 -20.25 -8.44 -20.86
CA LEU A 522 -21.28 -8.69 -21.86
C LEU A 522 -21.40 -10.16 -22.30
N ASN A 523 -20.29 -10.89 -22.39
CA ASN A 523 -20.31 -12.30 -22.80
C ASN A 523 -20.70 -13.22 -21.63
N LYS A 524 -21.50 -14.24 -21.94
CA LYS A 524 -21.97 -15.28 -21.01
C LYS A 524 -20.95 -16.40 -20.90
N ASN A 525 -20.44 -16.89 -22.03
CA ASN A 525 -19.39 -17.92 -22.03
C ASN A 525 -18.03 -17.26 -21.86
N ARG A 526 -17.39 -17.52 -20.71
CA ARG A 526 -16.16 -16.84 -20.28
C ARG A 526 -14.99 -17.79 -20.07
N ALA A 527 -15.27 -19.07 -19.84
CA ALA A 527 -14.26 -20.07 -19.49
C ALA A 527 -13.79 -20.81 -20.74
N LEU A 528 -12.47 -20.88 -20.94
CA LEU A 528 -11.82 -21.69 -21.96
C LEU A 528 -11.06 -22.84 -21.30
N ASN A 529 -11.24 -24.07 -21.79
CA ASN A 529 -10.46 -25.19 -21.26
C ASN A 529 -8.98 -25.04 -21.65
N PRO A 530 -8.04 -25.34 -20.73
CA PRO A 530 -6.61 -25.32 -21.03
C PRO A 530 -6.26 -26.19 -22.24
N GLY A 531 -5.35 -25.73 -23.10
CA GLY A 531 -4.98 -26.42 -24.33
C GLY A 531 -5.91 -26.11 -25.51
N TYR A 532 -6.51 -24.92 -25.52
CA TYR A 532 -7.34 -24.43 -26.61
C TYR A 532 -6.48 -24.25 -27.87
N VAL A 533 -6.97 -24.74 -29.01
CA VAL A 533 -6.25 -24.71 -30.31
C VAL A 533 -7.04 -24.01 -31.42
N GLY A 534 -7.95 -23.09 -31.08
CA GLY A 534 -8.68 -22.29 -32.09
C GLY A 534 -9.85 -22.99 -32.79
N ALA A 535 -10.18 -24.23 -32.42
CA ALA A 535 -11.24 -25.01 -33.06
C ALA A 535 -12.66 -24.52 -32.69
N ASP A 536 -12.87 -24.11 -31.44
CA ASP A 536 -14.15 -23.55 -30.99
C ASP A 536 -14.15 -22.04 -31.23
N LYS A 537 -14.64 -21.64 -32.41
CA LYS A 537 -14.83 -20.24 -32.78
C LYS A 537 -16.12 -19.65 -32.20
N ALA A 538 -17.03 -20.45 -31.62
CA ALA A 538 -18.33 -19.95 -31.17
C ALA A 538 -18.19 -19.01 -29.97
N ILE A 539 -17.31 -19.33 -29.02
CA ILE A 539 -17.03 -18.46 -27.86
C ILE A 539 -16.34 -17.15 -28.27
N ILE A 540 -15.52 -17.17 -29.32
CA ILE A 540 -14.87 -15.97 -29.86
C ILE A 540 -15.87 -15.13 -30.66
N GLN A 541 -16.73 -15.79 -31.44
CA GLN A 541 -17.83 -15.14 -32.14
C GLN A 541 -18.77 -14.44 -31.16
N GLU A 542 -19.09 -15.04 -30.01
CA GLU A 542 -19.90 -14.40 -28.97
C GLU A 542 -19.29 -13.08 -28.50
N ILE A 543 -17.96 -13.01 -28.33
CA ILE A 543 -17.27 -11.76 -27.96
C ILE A 543 -17.44 -10.70 -29.04
N ILE A 544 -17.29 -11.08 -30.31
CA ILE A 544 -17.48 -10.17 -31.45
C ILE A 544 -18.93 -9.69 -31.51
N ASP A 545 -19.89 -10.58 -31.29
CA ASP A 545 -21.32 -10.29 -31.29
C ASP A 545 -21.73 -9.34 -30.15
N THR A 546 -20.99 -9.34 -29.03
CA THR A 546 -21.20 -8.35 -27.96
C THR A 546 -20.84 -6.92 -28.37
N LYS A 547 -20.08 -6.77 -29.46
CA LYS A 547 -19.47 -5.51 -29.92
C LYS A 547 -18.60 -4.85 -28.86
N SER A 548 -18.16 -5.57 -27.82
CA SER A 548 -17.27 -5.02 -26.80
C SER A 548 -15.92 -4.64 -27.42
N ARG A 549 -15.46 -3.43 -27.14
CA ARG A 549 -14.15 -2.99 -27.56
C ARG A 549 -13.05 -3.45 -26.60
N TYR A 550 -13.35 -3.56 -25.31
CA TYR A 550 -12.37 -4.03 -24.31
C TYR A 550 -12.56 -5.53 -24.07
N VAL A 551 -11.48 -6.29 -24.26
CA VAL A 551 -11.47 -7.74 -24.02
C VAL A 551 -10.38 -8.05 -23.00
N VAL A 552 -10.79 -8.50 -21.82
CA VAL A 552 -9.90 -8.96 -20.76
C VAL A 552 -9.61 -10.43 -20.98
N LEU A 553 -8.34 -10.78 -21.07
CA LEU A 553 -7.87 -12.13 -21.36
C LEU A 553 -6.94 -12.61 -20.24
N GLU A 554 -7.35 -13.67 -19.54
CA GLU A 554 -6.53 -14.36 -18.54
C GLU A 554 -6.37 -15.83 -18.92
N LEU A 555 -5.47 -16.08 -19.88
CA LEU A 555 -5.31 -17.38 -20.54
C LEU A 555 -3.86 -17.87 -20.41
N ASN A 556 -3.68 -19.18 -20.35
CA ASN A 556 -2.33 -19.75 -20.38
C ASN A 556 -1.73 -19.61 -21.78
N GLN A 557 -0.41 -19.68 -21.87
CA GLN A 557 0.27 -19.89 -23.15
C GLN A 557 0.19 -21.38 -23.54
N PRO A 558 -0.06 -21.73 -24.81
CA PRO A 558 -0.24 -20.84 -25.98
C PRO A 558 -1.68 -20.37 -26.23
N ASP A 559 -2.67 -20.77 -25.42
CA ASP A 559 -4.11 -20.54 -25.64
C ASP A 559 -4.47 -19.08 -25.99
N VAL A 560 -3.83 -18.09 -25.35
CA VAL A 560 -4.07 -16.66 -25.65
C VAL A 560 -3.79 -16.31 -27.12
N PHE A 561 -2.76 -16.91 -27.72
CA PHE A 561 -2.37 -16.59 -29.08
C PHE A 561 -3.36 -17.16 -30.10
N TYR A 562 -3.92 -18.33 -29.82
CA TYR A 562 -5.00 -18.88 -30.64
C TYR A 562 -6.28 -18.06 -30.55
N VAL A 563 -6.58 -17.48 -29.38
CA VAL A 563 -7.70 -16.52 -29.24
C VAL A 563 -7.44 -15.25 -30.06
N ILE A 564 -6.23 -14.71 -30.02
CA ILE A 564 -5.83 -13.53 -30.80
C ILE A 564 -5.95 -13.80 -32.31
N GLU A 565 -5.46 -14.95 -32.77
CA GLU A 565 -5.57 -15.38 -34.17
C GLU A 565 -7.04 -15.59 -34.59
N ALA A 566 -7.86 -16.18 -33.72
CA ALA A 566 -9.29 -16.36 -33.98
C ALA A 566 -10.04 -15.03 -34.10
N LEU A 567 -9.71 -14.03 -33.26
CA LEU A 567 -10.28 -12.68 -33.37
C LEU A 567 -9.94 -12.07 -34.74
N TYR A 568 -8.68 -12.18 -35.18
CA TYR A 568 -8.27 -11.73 -36.50
C TYR A 568 -9.02 -12.44 -37.64
N ASP A 569 -9.09 -13.78 -37.58
CA ASP A 569 -9.74 -14.60 -38.61
C ASP A 569 -11.25 -14.31 -38.73
N LEU A 570 -11.88 -13.89 -37.63
CA LEU A 570 -13.29 -13.49 -37.58
C LEU A 570 -13.52 -12.01 -37.93
N GLY A 571 -12.49 -11.33 -38.45
CA GLY A 571 -12.61 -10.01 -39.05
C GLY A 571 -12.26 -8.84 -38.13
N MET A 572 -11.86 -9.09 -36.88
CA MET A 572 -11.34 -8.03 -36.01
C MET A 572 -10.00 -7.53 -36.56
N ARG A 573 -9.78 -6.21 -36.52
CA ARG A 573 -8.55 -5.58 -36.96
C ARG A 573 -7.99 -4.67 -35.87
N LYS A 574 -6.78 -4.18 -36.11
CA LYS A 574 -6.10 -3.23 -35.23
C LYS A 574 -6.98 -2.02 -34.92
N GLY A 575 -7.22 -1.77 -33.62
CA GLY A 575 -8.03 -0.66 -33.13
C GLY A 575 -9.53 -0.94 -33.01
N ASP A 576 -10.01 -2.10 -33.49
CA ASP A 576 -11.38 -2.56 -33.25
C ASP A 576 -11.55 -3.09 -31.83
N ILE A 577 -10.48 -3.64 -31.24
CA ILE A 577 -10.43 -4.17 -29.87
C ILE A 577 -9.17 -3.72 -29.15
N PHE A 578 -9.29 -3.63 -27.82
CA PHE A 578 -8.20 -3.39 -26.89
C PHE A 578 -8.11 -4.55 -25.90
N LEU A 579 -6.98 -5.22 -25.92
CA LEU A 579 -6.71 -6.38 -25.08
C LEU A 579 -6.10 -5.94 -23.74
N ILE A 580 -6.62 -6.47 -22.65
CA ILE A 580 -6.03 -6.36 -21.32
C ILE A 580 -5.67 -7.76 -20.86
N VAL A 581 -4.40 -8.00 -20.57
CA VAL A 581 -3.88 -9.31 -20.17
C VAL A 581 -3.14 -9.23 -18.84
N GLY A 582 -3.30 -10.26 -18.01
CA GLY A 582 -2.57 -10.41 -16.75
C GLY A 582 -1.21 -11.07 -16.92
N ASP A 583 -0.50 -11.20 -15.79
CA ASP A 583 0.87 -11.68 -15.72
C ASP A 583 1.02 -13.11 -16.26
N GLY A 584 2.05 -13.37 -17.07
CA GLY A 584 2.30 -14.70 -17.62
C GLY A 584 1.38 -15.11 -18.79
N THR A 585 0.40 -14.28 -19.16
CA THR A 585 -0.47 -14.53 -20.31
C THR A 585 0.26 -14.35 -21.64
N VAL A 586 1.05 -13.27 -21.80
CA VAL A 586 1.75 -12.92 -23.05
C VAL A 586 3.25 -12.79 -22.82
N SER A 587 4.05 -13.27 -23.78
CA SER A 587 5.51 -13.10 -23.83
C SER A 587 5.90 -12.64 -25.23
N ILE A 588 6.67 -11.56 -25.32
CA ILE A 588 7.20 -11.06 -26.61
C ILE A 588 8.15 -12.09 -27.24
N TYR A 589 8.82 -12.91 -26.42
CA TYR A 589 9.75 -13.95 -26.90
C TYR A 589 9.03 -15.07 -27.66
N ASP A 590 7.73 -15.25 -27.45
CA ASP A 590 6.93 -16.26 -28.16
C ASP A 590 6.35 -15.72 -29.48
N MET A 591 6.81 -14.54 -29.91
CA MET A 591 6.48 -13.90 -31.19
C MET A 591 7.64 -14.00 -32.21
N ASP A 592 8.42 -15.08 -32.18
CA ASP A 592 9.46 -15.31 -33.21
C ASP A 592 8.81 -15.83 -34.51
N GLU A 593 8.80 -15.00 -35.56
CA GLU A 593 8.26 -15.32 -36.88
C GLU A 593 8.80 -16.66 -37.42
N LYS A 594 10.07 -16.99 -37.16
CA LYS A 594 10.67 -18.25 -37.64
C LYS A 594 10.06 -19.47 -36.98
N GLN A 595 9.60 -19.35 -35.74
CA GLN A 595 9.02 -20.45 -34.97
C GLN A 595 7.53 -20.64 -35.25
N ILE A 596 6.79 -19.55 -35.42
CA ILE A 596 5.32 -19.58 -35.53
C ILE A 596 4.81 -19.41 -36.96
N GLY A 597 5.68 -19.05 -37.91
CA GLY A 597 5.33 -18.78 -39.31
C GLY A 597 4.82 -17.37 -39.57
N ALA A 598 5.06 -16.87 -40.79
CA ALA A 598 4.74 -15.49 -41.19
C ALA A 598 3.25 -15.15 -41.08
N GLU A 599 2.36 -16.10 -41.36
CA GLU A 599 0.91 -15.88 -41.27
C GLU A 599 0.46 -15.63 -39.83
N SER A 600 0.71 -16.57 -38.90
CA SER A 600 0.35 -16.41 -37.49
C SER A 600 1.05 -15.20 -36.86
N TYR A 601 2.31 -14.94 -37.23
CA TYR A 601 3.01 -13.73 -36.82
C TYR A 601 2.25 -12.47 -37.25
N ALA A 602 1.88 -12.34 -38.52
CA ALA A 602 1.12 -11.20 -39.05
C ALA A 602 -0.22 -10.97 -38.32
N LYS A 603 -0.96 -12.04 -37.99
CA LYS A 603 -2.23 -11.96 -37.25
C LYS A 603 -2.03 -11.45 -35.83
N ARG A 604 -1.04 -12.00 -35.11
CA ARG A 604 -0.74 -11.63 -33.72
C ARG A 604 -0.27 -10.18 -33.62
N ILE A 605 0.66 -9.76 -34.49
CA ILE A 605 1.20 -8.39 -34.45
C ILE A 605 0.14 -7.33 -34.66
N GLU A 606 -0.85 -7.61 -35.50
CA GLU A 606 -1.89 -6.63 -35.82
C GLU A 606 -2.81 -6.40 -34.62
N ILE A 607 -3.29 -7.47 -33.98
CA ILE A 607 -4.24 -7.39 -32.87
C ILE A 607 -3.58 -6.98 -31.55
N MET A 608 -2.31 -7.32 -31.34
CA MET A 608 -1.62 -7.04 -30.08
C MET A 608 -1.08 -5.62 -29.97
N ASP A 609 -1.06 -4.82 -31.04
CA ASP A 609 -0.60 -3.43 -30.95
C ASP A 609 -1.55 -2.59 -30.09
N GLY A 610 -1.02 -1.92 -29.08
CA GLY A 610 -1.80 -1.18 -28.09
C GLY A 610 -2.34 -2.03 -26.94
N LEU A 611 -2.00 -3.33 -26.86
CA LEU A 611 -2.36 -4.20 -25.74
C LEU A 611 -1.84 -3.64 -24.41
N ILE A 612 -2.63 -3.82 -23.35
CA ILE A 612 -2.28 -3.47 -21.98
C ILE A 612 -1.90 -4.75 -21.24
N TYR A 613 -0.68 -4.79 -20.71
CA TYR A 613 -0.14 -5.89 -19.93
C TYR A 613 0.01 -5.49 -18.47
N ILE A 614 -0.59 -6.25 -17.57
CA ILE A 614 -0.53 -6.03 -16.13
C ILE A 614 0.30 -7.15 -15.51
N SER A 615 1.45 -6.80 -14.95
CA SER A 615 2.36 -7.76 -14.32
C SER A 615 2.99 -7.15 -13.08
N PHE A 616 3.65 -7.94 -12.24
CA PHE A 616 4.36 -7.34 -11.11
C PHE A 616 5.49 -6.45 -11.59
N LEU A 617 5.78 -5.44 -10.77
CA LEU A 617 6.86 -4.51 -11.04
C LEU A 617 8.16 -5.05 -10.43
N ALA A 618 8.93 -5.79 -11.22
CA ALA A 618 10.27 -6.22 -10.86
C ALA A 618 11.27 -5.04 -10.88
N PHE A 619 12.40 -5.22 -10.21
CA PHE A 619 13.53 -4.28 -10.23
C PHE A 619 13.14 -2.84 -9.86
N TYR A 620 12.29 -2.70 -8.84
CA TYR A 620 11.78 -1.43 -8.34
C TYR A 620 12.70 -0.83 -7.27
N GLY A 621 12.82 0.50 -7.27
CA GLY A 621 13.68 1.23 -6.34
C GLY A 621 15.17 1.05 -6.64
N ASP A 622 16.02 1.58 -5.75
CA ASP A 622 17.47 1.60 -5.98
C ASP A 622 18.10 0.20 -5.87
N ILE A 623 17.64 -0.62 -4.92
CA ILE A 623 18.03 -2.03 -4.80
C ILE A 623 17.63 -2.80 -6.07
N GLY A 624 16.39 -2.63 -6.54
CA GLY A 624 15.92 -3.28 -7.76
C GLY A 624 16.74 -2.94 -8.99
N LYS A 625 17.08 -1.66 -9.20
CA LYS A 625 17.96 -1.22 -10.29
C LYS A 625 19.35 -1.81 -10.19
N ARG A 626 19.94 -1.83 -8.98
CA ARG A 626 21.25 -2.44 -8.72
C ARG A 626 21.24 -3.92 -9.08
N VAL A 627 20.27 -4.68 -8.55
CA VAL A 627 20.14 -6.12 -8.81
C VAL A 627 19.94 -6.40 -10.29
N LYS A 628 19.14 -5.59 -11.00
CA LYS A 628 18.98 -5.70 -12.45
C LYS A 628 20.31 -5.52 -13.19
N ALA A 629 21.10 -4.53 -12.80
CA ALA A 629 22.42 -4.29 -13.38
C ALA A 629 23.36 -5.48 -13.11
N SER A 630 23.41 -5.97 -11.87
CA SER A 630 24.21 -7.15 -11.49
C SER A 630 23.83 -8.41 -12.29
N LEU A 631 22.53 -8.66 -12.51
CA LEU A 631 22.06 -9.79 -13.31
C LEU A 631 22.46 -9.66 -14.79
N LEU A 632 22.29 -8.47 -15.36
CA LEU A 632 22.70 -8.20 -16.74
C LEU A 632 24.22 -8.32 -16.93
N GLU A 633 25.01 -7.82 -15.98
CA GLU A 633 26.47 -7.92 -16.01
C GLU A 633 26.94 -9.37 -15.91
N LYS A 634 26.38 -10.14 -14.96
CA LYS A 634 26.84 -11.50 -14.65
C LYS A 634 26.32 -12.56 -15.62
N TYR A 635 25.08 -12.43 -16.08
CA TYR A 635 24.39 -13.47 -16.85
C TYR A 635 23.89 -13.00 -18.23
N GLY A 636 23.99 -11.71 -18.55
CA GLY A 636 23.53 -11.15 -19.83
C GLY A 636 22.00 -11.01 -19.95
N LEU A 637 21.25 -11.26 -18.87
CA LEU A 637 19.80 -11.27 -18.87
C LEU A 637 19.24 -10.95 -17.47
N ALA A 638 18.05 -10.36 -17.40
CA ALA A 638 17.39 -10.01 -16.15
C ALA A 638 15.87 -10.14 -16.30
N TYR A 639 15.36 -11.36 -16.14
CA TYR A 639 13.92 -11.61 -16.15
C TYR A 639 13.29 -11.19 -14.83
N ASP A 640 12.05 -10.72 -14.91
CA ASP A 640 11.31 -10.20 -13.76
C ASP A 640 11.24 -11.22 -12.60
N TYR A 641 11.06 -12.51 -12.92
CA TYR A 641 10.96 -13.57 -11.91
C TYR A 641 12.27 -13.84 -11.16
N MET A 642 13.44 -13.52 -11.74
CA MET A 642 14.73 -13.62 -11.01
C MET A 642 14.73 -12.75 -9.77
N CYS A 643 14.05 -11.61 -9.84
CA CYS A 643 13.92 -10.73 -8.71
C CYS A 643 13.12 -11.39 -7.56
N LEU A 644 12.05 -12.14 -7.86
CA LEU A 644 11.32 -12.87 -6.83
C LEU A 644 12.16 -14.00 -6.20
N PHE A 645 12.98 -14.70 -6.97
CA PHE A 645 13.90 -15.72 -6.44
C PHE A 645 15.03 -15.12 -5.59
N TYR A 646 15.48 -13.91 -5.94
CA TYR A 646 16.39 -13.12 -5.12
C TYR A 646 15.74 -12.74 -3.78
N ASP A 647 14.52 -12.19 -3.82
CA ASP A 647 13.78 -11.77 -2.63
C ASP A 647 13.44 -12.96 -1.72
N ALA A 648 13.22 -14.16 -2.26
CA ALA A 648 12.99 -15.37 -1.47
C ALA A 648 14.21 -15.79 -0.64
N VAL A 649 15.43 -15.63 -1.16
CA VAL A 649 16.66 -15.85 -0.39
C VAL A 649 16.81 -14.80 0.71
N TYR A 650 16.55 -13.53 0.39
CA TYR A 650 16.61 -12.46 1.38
C TYR A 650 15.56 -12.60 2.48
N LEU A 651 14.37 -13.13 2.18
CA LEU A 651 13.38 -13.46 3.20
C LEU A 651 13.95 -14.48 4.20
N GLY A 652 14.59 -15.54 3.72
CA GLY A 652 15.26 -16.51 4.57
C GLY A 652 16.41 -15.92 5.36
N ALA A 653 17.27 -15.13 4.72
CA ALA A 653 18.42 -14.49 5.35
C ALA A 653 18.00 -13.55 6.49
N HIS A 654 17.06 -12.63 6.24
CA HIS A 654 16.55 -11.73 7.27
C HIS A 654 15.79 -12.46 8.40
N THR A 655 15.11 -13.56 8.08
CA THR A 655 14.45 -14.39 9.11
C THR A 655 15.48 -15.04 10.03
N ILE A 656 16.54 -15.60 9.46
CA ILE A 656 17.61 -16.23 10.22
C ILE A 656 18.40 -15.21 11.03
N ASP A 657 18.73 -14.05 10.44
CA ASP A 657 19.38 -12.94 11.14
C ASP A 657 18.56 -12.46 12.34
N ALA A 658 17.24 -12.29 12.14
CA ALA A 658 16.33 -11.93 13.23
C ALA A 658 16.26 -13.01 14.32
N LEU A 659 16.21 -14.30 13.97
CA LEU A 659 16.24 -15.39 14.98
C LEU A 659 17.57 -15.40 15.76
N LEU A 660 18.69 -15.23 15.07
CA LEU A 660 20.00 -15.15 15.71
C LEU A 660 20.05 -13.96 16.68
N SER A 661 19.63 -12.77 16.25
CA SER A 661 19.58 -11.57 17.11
C SER A 661 18.67 -11.74 18.35
N GLN A 662 17.63 -12.56 18.25
CA GLN A 662 16.73 -12.88 19.36
C GLN A 662 17.28 -13.97 20.29
N GLY A 663 18.38 -14.62 19.91
CA GLY A 663 18.92 -15.79 20.59
C GLY A 663 18.05 -17.05 20.47
N THR A 664 17.18 -17.08 19.46
CA THR A 664 16.28 -18.21 19.22
C THR A 664 17.00 -19.28 18.41
N ASN A 665 16.74 -20.56 18.70
CA ASN A 665 17.28 -21.66 17.90
C ASN A 665 16.69 -21.66 16.49
N LEU A 666 17.54 -22.03 15.52
CA LEU A 666 17.16 -22.13 14.12
C LEU A 666 16.45 -23.46 13.90
N ASN A 667 15.14 -23.49 14.18
CA ASN A 667 14.29 -24.62 13.87
C ASN A 667 13.23 -24.23 12.84
N SER A 668 12.70 -25.22 12.13
CA SER A 668 11.77 -24.99 11.03
C SER A 668 10.51 -24.21 11.43
N SER A 669 9.92 -24.52 12.59
CA SER A 669 8.70 -23.84 13.07
C SER A 669 8.94 -22.37 13.40
N THR A 670 10.07 -22.03 14.03
CA THR A 670 10.38 -20.63 14.37
C THR A 670 10.72 -19.82 13.13
N ILE A 671 11.36 -20.43 12.12
CA ILE A 671 11.60 -19.79 10.82
C ILE A 671 10.28 -19.53 10.11
N GLU A 672 9.39 -20.52 10.05
CA GLU A 672 8.06 -20.39 9.45
C GLU A 672 7.28 -19.22 10.08
N ASP A 673 7.19 -19.20 11.41
CA ASP A 673 6.46 -18.16 12.15
C ASP A 673 7.11 -16.78 11.97
N LEU A 674 8.43 -16.68 12.15
CA LEU A 674 9.12 -15.39 12.13
C LEU A 674 9.19 -14.80 10.72
N SER A 675 9.26 -15.62 9.67
CA SER A 675 9.28 -15.15 8.27
C SER A 675 8.08 -14.25 7.93
N ARG A 676 6.96 -14.41 8.64
CA ARG A 676 5.75 -13.58 8.48
C ARG A 676 5.78 -12.25 9.21
N SER A 677 6.79 -12.03 10.05
CA SER A 677 6.99 -10.78 10.80
C SER A 677 8.10 -9.90 10.22
N VAL A 678 9.01 -10.49 9.44
CA VAL A 678 10.14 -9.80 8.83
C VAL A 678 9.64 -8.83 7.75
N THR A 679 10.32 -7.68 7.66
CA THR A 679 10.10 -6.67 6.62
C THR A 679 11.45 -6.16 6.14
N PHE A 680 11.66 -6.11 4.83
CA PHE A 680 12.90 -5.62 4.22
C PHE A 680 12.64 -5.05 2.82
N ASP A 681 13.55 -4.22 2.32
CA ASP A 681 13.51 -3.75 0.93
C ASP A 681 14.22 -4.75 0.01
N GLY A 682 13.44 -5.45 -0.81
CA GLY A 682 13.94 -6.36 -1.84
C GLY A 682 14.13 -5.68 -3.19
N CYS A 683 14.50 -6.45 -4.21
CA CYS A 683 14.63 -5.94 -5.57
C CYS A 683 13.27 -5.59 -6.20
N SER A 684 12.17 -6.11 -5.67
CA SER A 684 10.80 -5.75 -6.08
C SER A 684 10.18 -4.69 -5.15
N GLY A 685 11.00 -4.03 -4.33
CA GLY A 685 10.60 -3.10 -3.27
C GLY A 685 10.29 -3.80 -1.95
N LEU A 686 9.60 -3.11 -1.05
CA LEU A 686 9.26 -3.61 0.30
C LEU A 686 8.60 -5.01 0.27
N VAL A 687 9.27 -5.98 0.88
CA VAL A 687 8.80 -7.35 1.07
C VAL A 687 8.27 -7.50 2.50
N LYS A 688 7.01 -7.91 2.62
CA LYS A 688 6.36 -8.24 3.89
C LYS A 688 5.29 -9.30 3.65
N ILE A 689 5.39 -10.42 4.34
CA ILE A 689 4.39 -11.51 4.23
C ILE A 689 3.23 -11.23 5.18
N SER A 690 2.03 -11.66 4.80
CA SER A 690 0.84 -11.55 5.64
C SER A 690 1.01 -12.40 6.90
N ARG A 691 0.66 -11.83 8.06
CA ARG A 691 0.66 -12.57 9.33
C ARG A 691 -0.35 -13.73 9.33
N TYR A 692 -1.44 -13.59 8.57
CA TYR A 692 -2.58 -14.52 8.57
C TYR A 692 -2.75 -15.27 7.24
N GLY A 693 -1.73 -15.23 6.38
CA GLY A 693 -1.78 -15.89 5.07
C GLY A 693 -0.37 -16.16 4.56
N ASN A 694 -0.31 -16.73 3.36
CA ASN A 694 0.96 -17.08 2.74
C ASN A 694 1.47 -16.00 1.77
N ASP A 695 0.66 -14.96 1.55
CA ASP A 695 0.87 -13.96 0.51
C ASP A 695 1.69 -12.78 0.99
N ARG A 696 2.46 -12.20 0.07
CA ARG A 696 3.04 -10.87 0.28
C ARG A 696 1.94 -9.82 0.34
N LEU A 697 1.99 -8.97 1.38
CA LEU A 697 1.05 -7.86 1.58
C LEU A 697 1.27 -6.75 0.55
N THR A 698 2.53 -6.38 0.31
CA THR A 698 2.89 -5.20 -0.49
C THR A 698 3.63 -5.61 -1.74
N ILE A 699 2.93 -5.72 -2.86
CA ILE A 699 3.55 -5.78 -4.18
C ILE A 699 2.94 -4.73 -5.09
N ARG A 700 3.76 -4.20 -5.99
CA ARG A 700 3.32 -3.25 -7.01
C ARG A 700 3.12 -4.02 -8.31
N LEU A 701 2.02 -3.74 -9.00
CA LEU A 701 1.83 -4.21 -10.37
C LEU A 701 2.13 -3.06 -11.33
N GLY A 702 3.01 -3.31 -12.29
CA GLY A 702 3.25 -2.41 -13.41
C GLY A 702 2.16 -2.58 -14.46
N ILE A 703 1.70 -1.45 -15.00
CA ILE A 703 0.84 -1.42 -16.17
C ILE A 703 1.70 -1.03 -17.35
N TYR A 704 1.78 -1.92 -18.32
CA TYR A 704 2.57 -1.76 -19.52
C TYR A 704 1.66 -1.68 -20.74
N ASN A 705 2.11 -0.96 -21.75
CA ASN A 705 1.43 -0.84 -23.03
C ASN A 705 2.39 -1.33 -24.11
N LEU A 706 2.00 -2.41 -24.78
CA LEU A 706 2.76 -3.06 -25.84
C LEU A 706 2.57 -2.26 -27.14
N LEU A 707 3.68 -1.76 -27.69
CA LEU A 707 3.67 -0.90 -28.88
C LEU A 707 4.73 -1.35 -29.87
N GLN A 708 4.39 -1.31 -31.15
CA GLN A 708 5.36 -1.48 -32.22
C GLN A 708 6.00 -0.13 -32.59
N ILE A 709 7.31 0.01 -32.38
CA ILE A 709 8.06 1.23 -32.68
C ILE A 709 9.23 0.87 -33.59
N ASN A 710 9.27 1.42 -34.81
CA ASN A 710 10.30 1.13 -35.81
C ASN A 710 10.47 -0.38 -36.05
N SER A 711 9.36 -1.11 -36.17
CA SER A 711 9.31 -2.58 -36.29
C SER A 711 9.81 -3.37 -35.08
N THR A 712 10.15 -2.72 -33.97
CA THR A 712 10.55 -3.36 -32.72
C THR A 712 9.42 -3.29 -31.70
N TRP A 713 9.10 -4.41 -31.07
CA TRP A 713 8.13 -4.48 -29.98
C TRP A 713 8.71 -3.93 -28.69
N THR A 714 8.00 -3.00 -28.07
CA THR A 714 8.41 -2.40 -26.81
C THR A 714 7.26 -2.43 -25.81
N MET A 715 7.51 -2.95 -24.61
CA MET A 715 6.60 -2.75 -23.48
C MET A 715 6.93 -1.42 -22.82
N LYS A 716 6.08 -0.42 -23.00
CA LYS A 716 6.23 0.87 -22.31
C LYS A 716 5.48 0.85 -20.99
N TYR A 717 6.18 1.16 -19.91
CA TYR A 717 5.56 1.39 -18.60
C TYR A 717 4.63 2.61 -18.66
N ARG A 718 3.38 2.46 -18.22
CA ARG A 718 2.33 3.49 -18.23
C ARG A 718 1.76 3.81 -16.87
N GLY A 719 1.96 2.95 -15.89
CA GLY A 719 1.46 3.20 -14.55
C GLY A 719 1.73 2.08 -13.57
N ILE A 720 1.21 2.28 -12.38
CA ILE A 720 1.41 1.40 -11.25
C ILE A 720 0.11 1.22 -10.49
N TYR A 721 -0.18 -0.03 -10.17
CA TYR A 721 -1.18 -0.41 -9.20
C TYR A 721 -0.49 -0.82 -7.90
N ASN A 722 -0.93 -0.25 -6.78
CA ASN A 722 -0.47 -0.60 -5.45
C ASN A 722 -1.68 -0.74 -4.52
N PRO A 723 -2.03 -1.96 -4.09
CA PRO A 723 -3.23 -2.22 -3.29
C PRO A 723 -3.21 -1.60 -1.89
N ASN A 724 -2.05 -1.12 -1.41
CA ASN A 724 -1.89 -0.58 -0.06
C ASN A 724 -1.77 0.95 0.01
N LEU A 725 -1.93 1.66 -1.11
CA LEU A 725 -1.90 3.13 -1.13
C LEU A 725 -3.31 3.71 -1.20
N GLU A 726 -3.47 4.92 -0.66
CA GLU A 726 -4.71 5.71 -0.77
C GLU A 726 -5.10 5.92 -2.25
N VAL A 727 -4.11 6.20 -3.09
CA VAL A 727 -4.25 6.17 -4.55
C VAL A 727 -3.76 4.81 -5.06
N MET A 728 -4.69 3.87 -5.18
CA MET A 728 -4.38 2.49 -5.58
C MET A 728 -3.85 2.36 -7.01
N LEU A 729 -4.18 3.30 -7.91
CA LEU A 729 -3.75 3.29 -9.31
C LEU A 729 -3.25 4.67 -9.71
N LYS A 730 -1.99 4.75 -10.18
CA LYS A 730 -1.39 5.97 -10.75
C LYS A 730 -0.91 5.69 -12.17
N LEU A 731 -1.37 6.49 -13.13
CA LEU A 731 -0.91 6.47 -14.52
C LEU A 731 0.11 7.61 -14.74
N ASP A 732 1.28 7.30 -15.28
CA ASP A 732 2.39 8.25 -15.50
C ASP A 732 2.27 8.99 -16.85
N SER A 733 1.55 8.43 -17.81
CA SER A 733 1.30 9.02 -19.13
C SER A 733 0.00 8.49 -19.74
N THR A 734 -0.57 9.19 -20.72
CA THR A 734 -1.71 8.66 -21.48
C THR A 734 -1.30 7.34 -22.15
N ILE A 735 -2.09 6.30 -21.90
CA ILE A 735 -2.00 5.03 -22.63
C ILE A 735 -2.05 5.37 -24.13
N SER A 736 -1.12 4.80 -24.90
CA SER A 736 -1.09 5.06 -26.34
C SER A 736 -2.11 4.16 -27.01
N TRP A 737 -3.21 4.77 -27.41
CA TRP A 737 -4.24 4.09 -28.19
C TRP A 737 -3.81 4.02 -29.65
N VAL A 738 -4.24 2.96 -30.32
CA VAL A 738 -3.97 2.71 -31.74
C VAL A 738 -4.51 3.84 -32.63
N LYS A 739 -5.63 4.46 -32.25
CA LYS A 739 -6.17 5.65 -32.92
C LYS A 739 -5.45 6.90 -32.36
N SER A 740 -4.88 7.71 -33.25
CA SER A 740 -3.89 8.75 -32.97
C SER A 740 -4.42 10.01 -32.27
N ASP A 741 -5.66 10.01 -31.77
CA ASP A 741 -6.26 11.16 -31.11
C ASP A 741 -5.95 11.23 -29.60
N GLY A 742 -5.32 10.19 -29.04
CA GLY A 742 -4.97 10.10 -27.63
C GLY A 742 -6.17 10.00 -26.69
N LYS A 743 -7.39 9.85 -27.21
CA LYS A 743 -8.61 9.74 -26.42
C LYS A 743 -8.85 8.29 -26.04
N VAL A 744 -9.44 8.09 -24.86
CA VAL A 744 -9.85 6.75 -24.42
C VAL A 744 -10.96 6.25 -25.37
N PRO A 745 -10.79 5.09 -26.01
CA PRO A 745 -11.78 4.50 -26.91
C PRO A 745 -13.10 4.19 -26.19
N SER A 746 -14.22 4.30 -26.93
CA SER A 746 -15.54 3.84 -26.45
C SER A 746 -15.53 2.37 -26.04
N ASP A 747 -16.42 1.99 -25.14
CA ASP A 747 -16.52 0.61 -24.62
C ASP A 747 -17.21 -0.36 -25.60
N ILE A 748 -18.03 0.15 -26.51
CA ILE A 748 -18.67 -0.62 -27.59
C ILE A 748 -18.14 -0.13 -28.96
N ILE A 749 -17.92 -1.08 -29.87
CA ILE A 749 -17.65 -0.87 -31.29
C ILE A 749 -18.94 -0.37 -31.96
N GLY A 750 -18.90 0.81 -32.59
CA GLY A 750 -20.10 1.37 -33.24
C GLY A 750 -21.09 2.02 -32.27
N ALA A 751 -20.62 2.51 -31.11
CA ALA A 751 -21.48 3.06 -30.05
C ALA A 751 -22.39 4.22 -30.49
N ASP A 752 -22.13 4.83 -31.66
CA ASP A 752 -22.91 5.97 -32.13
C ASP A 752 -23.94 5.66 -33.21
N LEU A 753 -24.03 4.43 -33.76
CA LEU A 753 -25.17 3.85 -34.50
C LEU A 753 -24.73 2.53 -35.18
N ASP A 754 -25.59 1.50 -35.19
CA ASP A 754 -25.34 0.24 -35.91
C ASP A 754 -25.54 0.43 -37.42
N CYS A 755 -24.64 1.15 -38.09
CA CYS A 755 -24.84 1.52 -39.49
C CYS A 755 -24.58 0.38 -40.47
N PRO A 756 -25.29 0.34 -41.62
CA PRO A 756 -25.06 -0.65 -42.67
C PRO A 756 -23.72 -0.44 -43.42
N PHE A 757 -22.92 0.55 -42.99
CA PHE A 757 -21.63 0.91 -43.54
C PHE A 757 -20.66 1.23 -42.40
N LYS A 758 -19.35 1.19 -42.68
CA LYS A 758 -18.29 1.50 -41.71
C LYS A 758 -18.30 3.01 -41.39
N GLU A 759 -17.98 3.36 -40.14
CA GLU A 759 -17.98 4.76 -39.66
C GLU A 759 -17.05 5.69 -40.45
N ASP A 760 -15.95 5.17 -40.99
CA ASP A 760 -15.00 5.92 -41.80
C ASP A 760 -15.55 6.33 -43.18
N ALA A 761 -16.63 5.70 -43.63
CA ALA A 761 -17.35 6.09 -44.84
C ALA A 761 -18.28 7.30 -44.61
N ALA A 762 -18.61 7.65 -43.36
CA ALA A 762 -19.47 8.78 -43.06
C ALA A 762 -18.68 10.09 -43.09
N SER A 763 -19.17 11.06 -43.84
CA SER A 763 -18.63 12.41 -43.92
C SER A 763 -19.72 13.47 -43.64
N PRO A 764 -19.35 14.66 -43.13
CA PRO A 764 -20.31 15.75 -42.93
C PRO A 764 -20.91 16.21 -44.26
N PHE A 765 -22.23 16.30 -44.34
CA PHE A 765 -22.97 16.75 -45.52
C PHE A 765 -23.37 18.23 -45.39
N ILE A 766 -22.52 19.12 -45.92
CA ILE A 766 -22.70 20.59 -45.81
C ILE A 766 -24.07 21.06 -46.33
N PHE A 767 -24.55 20.49 -47.43
CA PHE A 767 -25.87 20.83 -47.96
C PHE A 767 -27.02 20.47 -47.00
N GLY A 768 -26.85 19.42 -46.21
CA GLY A 768 -27.78 19.06 -45.13
C GLY A 768 -27.91 20.16 -44.10
N TYR A 769 -26.80 20.75 -43.66
CA TYR A 769 -26.81 21.91 -42.76
C TYR A 769 -27.50 23.14 -43.37
N ILE A 770 -27.29 23.41 -44.67
CA ILE A 770 -27.95 24.52 -45.38
C ILE A 770 -29.46 24.29 -45.44
N ILE A 771 -29.90 23.06 -45.73
CA ILE A 771 -31.32 22.70 -45.78
C ILE A 771 -31.96 22.88 -44.41
N ILE A 772 -31.34 22.35 -43.35
CA ILE A 772 -31.83 22.49 -41.98
C ILE A 772 -31.96 23.96 -41.62
N ALA A 773 -30.90 24.76 -41.83
CA ALA A 773 -30.92 26.18 -41.54
C ALA A 773 -32.02 26.93 -42.33
N THR A 774 -32.22 26.58 -43.60
CA THR A 774 -33.26 27.21 -44.43
C THR A 774 -34.66 26.86 -43.95
N ILE A 775 -34.90 25.57 -43.66
CA ILE A 775 -36.17 25.05 -43.18
C ILE A 775 -36.48 25.56 -41.78
N GLU A 776 -35.48 25.84 -40.95
CA GLU A 776 -35.65 26.39 -39.59
C GLU A 776 -35.86 27.91 -39.59
N ILE A 777 -35.11 28.65 -40.40
CA ILE A 777 -35.21 30.11 -40.48
C ILE A 777 -36.54 30.53 -41.12
N ALA A 778 -37.04 29.80 -42.13
CA ALA A 778 -38.25 30.22 -42.84
C ALA A 778 -39.51 30.27 -41.95
N PRO A 779 -39.86 29.24 -41.15
CA PRO A 779 -40.95 29.30 -40.18
C PRO A 779 -40.71 30.32 -39.07
N LEU A 780 -39.46 30.54 -38.66
CA LEU A 780 -39.13 31.60 -37.70
C LEU A 780 -39.45 33.00 -38.26
N LEU A 781 -39.04 33.29 -39.50
CA LEU A 781 -39.36 34.55 -40.17
C LEU A 781 -40.86 34.72 -40.40
N PHE A 782 -41.53 33.65 -40.83
CA PHE A 782 -42.99 33.62 -40.96
C PHE A 782 -43.67 33.92 -39.63
N LEU A 783 -43.20 33.32 -38.55
CA LEU A 783 -43.71 33.53 -37.20
C LEU A 783 -43.45 34.96 -36.72
N ILE A 784 -42.27 35.54 -36.97
CA ILE A 784 -41.99 36.94 -36.61
C ILE A 784 -42.97 37.87 -37.32
N ALA A 785 -43.20 37.67 -38.62
CA ALA A 785 -44.18 38.45 -39.38
C ALA A 785 -45.61 38.26 -38.83
N PHE A 786 -46.00 37.02 -38.54
CA PHE A 786 -47.30 36.69 -37.97
C PHE A 786 -47.51 37.30 -36.57
N VAL A 787 -46.51 37.17 -35.68
CA VAL A 787 -46.52 37.80 -34.36
C VAL A 787 -46.57 39.31 -34.49
N ALA A 788 -45.82 39.93 -35.40
CA ALA A 788 -45.87 41.38 -35.62
C ALA A 788 -47.27 41.85 -36.04
N ILE A 789 -47.98 41.07 -36.87
CA ILE A 789 -49.38 41.35 -37.25
C ILE A 789 -50.32 41.20 -36.04
N CYS A 790 -50.11 40.18 -35.21
CA CYS A 790 -50.93 39.94 -34.02
C CYS A 790 -50.52 40.80 -32.80
N TYR A 791 -49.36 41.45 -32.82
CA TYR A 791 -48.74 42.13 -31.68
C TYR A 791 -49.63 43.25 -31.14
N ASP A 792 -50.17 44.06 -32.05
CA ASP A 792 -51.07 45.16 -31.72
C ASP A 792 -52.37 44.69 -31.07
N PHE A 793 -52.85 43.49 -31.46
CA PHE A 793 -54.02 42.86 -30.86
C PHE A 793 -53.74 42.27 -29.47
N LEU A 794 -52.53 41.73 -29.27
CA LEU A 794 -52.12 41.07 -28.03
C LEU A 794 -51.73 42.07 -26.93
N ILE A 795 -51.14 43.21 -27.29
CA ILE A 795 -50.72 44.26 -26.33
C ILE A 795 -51.90 45.04 -25.76
N ARG A 796 -52.93 45.28 -26.57
CA ARG A 796 -54.09 46.10 -26.15
C ARG A 796 -54.99 45.39 -25.13
N ARG A 797 -54.71 44.14 -24.78
CA ARG A 797 -55.48 43.39 -23.77
C ARG A 797 -55.07 43.78 -22.35
N GLU A 798 -56.06 44.10 -21.53
CA GLU A 798 -55.84 44.39 -20.12
C GLU A 798 -55.37 43.14 -19.37
N PHE A 799 -54.30 43.28 -18.59
CA PHE A 799 -53.76 42.21 -17.74
C PHE A 799 -54.13 42.48 -16.28
N PRO A 800 -55.29 42.00 -15.78
CA PRO A 800 -55.72 42.29 -14.44
C PRO A 800 -54.88 41.51 -13.43
N LEU A 801 -54.15 42.25 -12.58
CA LEU A 801 -53.50 41.67 -11.40
C LEU A 801 -54.53 41.04 -10.47
N LEU A 802 -54.17 39.93 -9.82
CA LEU A 802 -55.05 39.23 -8.89
C LEU A 802 -55.18 40.02 -7.56
N ILE A 803 -56.07 41.02 -7.52
CA ILE A 803 -56.20 41.94 -6.36
C ILE A 803 -57.21 41.43 -5.31
N SER A 804 -58.12 40.51 -5.67
CA SER A 804 -59.10 39.92 -4.76
C SER A 804 -58.66 38.56 -4.23
N VAL A 805 -59.02 38.27 -2.98
CA VAL A 805 -58.79 36.96 -2.34
C VAL A 805 -59.54 35.89 -3.12
N LYS A 806 -58.83 34.89 -3.64
CA LYS A 806 -59.42 33.70 -4.27
C LYS A 806 -58.92 32.42 -3.61
N LYS A 807 -59.68 31.32 -3.73
CA LYS A 807 -59.25 29.98 -3.28
C LYS A 807 -58.42 29.32 -4.38
N GLU A 808 -57.31 28.69 -4.01
CA GLU A 808 -56.47 27.93 -4.95
C GLU A 808 -57.26 26.78 -5.56
N THR A 809 -57.18 26.67 -6.89
CA THR A 809 -57.80 25.59 -7.65
C THR A 809 -56.76 24.52 -7.99
N ILE A 810 -57.19 23.31 -8.33
CA ILE A 810 -56.28 22.25 -8.83
C ILE A 810 -55.53 22.73 -10.08
N LEU A 811 -56.20 23.56 -10.90
CA LEU A 811 -55.63 24.11 -12.13
C LEU A 811 -54.48 25.08 -11.87
N ASP A 812 -54.52 25.82 -10.75
CA ASP A 812 -53.42 26.67 -10.28
C ASP A 812 -52.19 25.84 -9.86
N ALA A 813 -52.39 24.69 -9.20
CA ALA A 813 -51.32 23.76 -8.88
C ALA A 813 -50.70 23.13 -10.15
N CYS A 814 -51.53 22.83 -11.15
CA CYS A 814 -51.04 22.37 -12.45
C CYS A 814 -50.20 23.44 -13.17
N ALA A 815 -50.48 24.73 -12.99
CA ALA A 815 -49.65 25.81 -13.56
C ALA A 815 -48.24 25.81 -12.95
N TYR A 816 -48.09 25.63 -11.63
CA TYR A 816 -46.77 25.46 -11.02
C TYR A 816 -46.04 24.21 -11.51
N LEU A 817 -46.76 23.10 -11.69
CA LEU A 817 -46.19 21.88 -12.26
C LEU A 817 -45.66 22.12 -13.68
N ILE A 818 -46.39 22.87 -14.51
CA ILE A 818 -45.91 23.28 -15.84
C ILE A 818 -44.61 24.06 -15.73
N MET A 819 -44.47 25.02 -14.80
CA MET A 819 -43.22 25.78 -14.64
C MET A 819 -42.03 24.87 -14.32
N VAL A 820 -42.24 23.84 -13.49
CA VAL A 820 -41.22 22.83 -13.19
C VAL A 820 -40.89 21.99 -14.43
N VAL A 821 -41.90 21.52 -15.16
CA VAL A 821 -41.72 20.75 -16.41
C VAL A 821 -40.98 21.59 -17.46
N GLU A 822 -41.34 22.85 -17.65
CA GLU A 822 -40.65 23.78 -18.55
C GLU A 822 -39.19 23.97 -18.14
N SER A 823 -38.90 24.15 -16.85
CA SER A 823 -37.52 24.23 -16.35
C SER A 823 -36.71 22.97 -16.65
N LEU A 824 -37.29 21.79 -16.45
CA LEU A 824 -36.67 20.52 -16.81
C LEU A 824 -36.47 20.37 -18.32
N GLN A 825 -37.38 20.90 -19.14
CA GLN A 825 -37.23 20.93 -20.59
C GLN A 825 -36.09 21.86 -21.04
N TYR A 826 -35.93 23.04 -20.43
CA TYR A 826 -34.76 23.90 -20.67
C TYR A 826 -33.45 23.23 -20.25
N MET A 827 -33.47 22.42 -19.17
CA MET A 827 -32.32 21.60 -18.80
C MET A 827 -32.07 20.51 -19.85
N ALA A 828 -33.11 19.86 -20.37
CA ALA A 828 -33.02 18.77 -21.35
C ALA A 828 -32.46 19.21 -22.72
N VAL A 829 -32.83 20.41 -23.18
CA VAL A 829 -32.30 21.00 -24.41
C VAL A 829 -30.84 21.45 -24.24
N GLY A 830 -30.39 21.62 -23.01
CA GLY A 830 -29.03 22.08 -22.70
C GLY A 830 -27.92 21.07 -22.96
N PRO A 831 -26.67 21.45 -22.64
CA PRO A 831 -25.51 20.57 -22.76
C PRO A 831 -25.64 19.30 -21.90
N ASP A 832 -25.10 18.18 -22.37
CA ASP A 832 -25.22 16.88 -21.70
C ASP A 832 -24.52 16.86 -20.33
N PHE A 833 -25.29 16.58 -19.27
CA PHE A 833 -24.82 16.47 -17.89
C PHE A 833 -24.98 15.05 -17.31
N THR A 834 -25.27 14.04 -18.14
CA THR A 834 -25.41 12.62 -17.73
C THR A 834 -24.21 12.12 -16.94
N THR A 835 -22.99 12.52 -17.32
CA THR A 835 -21.74 12.03 -16.74
C THR A 835 -21.54 12.43 -15.28
N PHE A 836 -22.22 13.47 -14.79
CA PHE A 836 -22.10 13.92 -13.40
C PHE A 836 -23.44 14.06 -12.68
N PHE A 837 -24.60 13.95 -13.34
CA PHE A 837 -25.91 13.93 -12.69
C PHE A 837 -26.93 12.98 -13.36
N PRO A 838 -26.65 11.66 -13.39
CA PRO A 838 -27.41 10.69 -14.21
C PRO A 838 -28.90 10.59 -13.85
N LYS A 839 -29.29 10.78 -12.59
CA LYS A 839 -30.69 10.73 -12.16
C LYS A 839 -31.51 11.91 -12.71
N LEU A 840 -30.95 13.12 -12.66
CA LEU A 840 -31.61 14.32 -13.21
C LEU A 840 -31.69 14.26 -14.73
N SER A 841 -30.68 13.69 -15.39
CA SER A 841 -30.72 13.54 -16.85
C SER A 841 -31.85 12.62 -17.31
N VAL A 842 -32.23 11.60 -16.52
CA VAL A 842 -33.40 10.78 -16.82
C VAL A 842 -34.69 11.60 -16.67
N LEU A 843 -34.82 12.37 -15.59
CA LEU A 843 -36.02 13.18 -15.34
C LEU A 843 -36.23 14.26 -16.42
N THR A 844 -35.16 14.96 -16.80
CA THR A 844 -35.18 15.97 -17.86
C THR A 844 -35.49 15.36 -19.22
N ARG A 845 -34.91 14.20 -19.56
CA ARG A 845 -35.26 13.46 -20.79
C ARG A 845 -36.73 13.03 -20.82
N ILE A 846 -37.28 12.53 -19.71
CA ILE A 846 -38.72 12.21 -19.60
C ILE A 846 -39.58 13.45 -19.88
N SER A 847 -39.22 14.59 -19.28
CA SER A 847 -39.96 15.85 -19.50
C SER A 847 -39.91 16.34 -20.94
N MET A 848 -38.86 15.95 -21.68
CA MET A 848 -38.67 16.24 -23.10
C MET A 848 -39.29 15.18 -24.03
N LEU A 849 -39.94 14.15 -23.48
CA LEU A 849 -40.33 12.93 -24.20
C LEU A 849 -39.18 12.31 -25.00
N ASP A 850 -37.94 12.57 -24.56
CA ASP A 850 -36.72 12.11 -25.19
C ASP A 850 -36.39 10.70 -24.71
N VAL A 851 -36.93 9.72 -25.41
CA VAL A 851 -36.68 8.30 -25.12
C VAL A 851 -35.46 7.77 -25.87
N ARG A 852 -34.60 8.63 -26.45
CA ARG A 852 -33.32 8.22 -27.07
C ARG A 852 -32.44 7.43 -26.09
N GLY A 853 -32.55 7.73 -24.79
CA GLY A 853 -31.84 7.00 -23.73
C GLY A 853 -32.43 5.63 -23.36
N TRP A 854 -33.63 5.28 -23.80
CA TRP A 854 -34.37 4.10 -23.33
C TRP A 854 -34.26 2.90 -24.25
N ASN A 855 -34.00 3.10 -25.54
CA ASN A 855 -33.87 1.99 -26.47
C ASN A 855 -32.86 2.32 -27.59
N LYS A 856 -31.56 2.22 -27.26
CA LYS A 856 -30.47 2.45 -28.22
C LYS A 856 -30.46 1.47 -29.41
N ASN A 857 -31.26 0.40 -29.37
CA ASN A 857 -31.13 -0.75 -30.27
C ASN A 857 -32.29 -0.92 -31.28
N ALA A 858 -33.27 -0.02 -31.32
CA ALA A 858 -34.42 -0.16 -32.22
C ALA A 858 -34.53 1.04 -33.18
N HIS A 859 -33.94 0.91 -34.37
CA HIS A 859 -34.02 1.85 -35.50
C HIS A 859 -35.46 2.34 -35.78
N TRP A 860 -36.47 1.50 -35.53
CA TRP A 860 -37.87 1.84 -35.77
C TRP A 860 -38.50 2.74 -34.68
N THR A 861 -37.89 2.80 -33.49
CA THR A 861 -38.48 3.50 -32.33
C THR A 861 -38.50 5.01 -32.50
N ILE A 862 -37.51 5.61 -33.18
CA ILE A 862 -37.48 7.05 -33.46
C ILE A 862 -38.59 7.46 -34.46
N TRP A 863 -38.78 6.72 -35.54
CA TRP A 863 -39.82 7.01 -36.53
C TRP A 863 -41.23 6.86 -35.97
N ASN A 864 -41.45 5.87 -35.10
CA ASN A 864 -42.71 5.77 -34.37
C ASN A 864 -42.97 6.98 -33.46
N GLN A 865 -41.93 7.56 -32.84
CA GLN A 865 -42.08 8.76 -32.02
C GLN A 865 -42.37 9.98 -32.88
N ILE A 866 -41.61 10.20 -33.95
CA ILE A 866 -41.85 11.29 -34.90
C ILE A 866 -43.28 11.19 -35.43
N GLY A 867 -43.72 10.02 -35.90
CA GLY A 867 -45.08 9.79 -36.37
C GLY A 867 -46.14 10.00 -35.29
N MET A 868 -45.89 9.58 -34.04
CA MET A 868 -46.79 9.84 -32.92
C MET A 868 -46.90 11.33 -32.63
N ILE A 869 -45.79 12.07 -32.61
CA ILE A 869 -45.77 13.51 -32.36
C ILE A 869 -46.43 14.29 -33.50
N GLU A 870 -46.17 13.93 -34.76
CA GLU A 870 -46.87 14.49 -35.92
C GLU A 870 -48.38 14.30 -35.80
N PHE A 871 -48.81 13.08 -35.46
CA PHE A 871 -50.21 12.76 -35.25
C PHE A 871 -50.85 13.57 -34.12
N ILE A 872 -50.18 13.68 -32.96
CA ILE A 872 -50.66 14.51 -31.84
C ILE A 872 -50.69 15.99 -32.25
N SER A 873 -49.71 16.48 -33.02
CA SER A 873 -49.66 17.88 -33.50
C SER A 873 -50.84 18.19 -34.41
N LEU A 874 -51.17 17.27 -35.34
CA LEU A 874 -52.31 17.40 -36.22
C LEU A 874 -53.65 17.31 -35.47
N ILE A 875 -53.79 16.37 -34.53
CA ILE A 875 -54.98 16.32 -33.65
C ILE A 875 -55.11 17.63 -32.89
N TRP A 876 -54.03 18.12 -32.30
CA TRP A 876 -54.04 19.36 -31.52
C TRP A 876 -54.49 20.54 -32.39
N PHE A 877 -53.98 20.64 -33.62
CA PHE A 877 -54.42 21.65 -34.59
C PHE A 877 -55.91 21.49 -34.93
N ILE A 878 -56.40 20.27 -35.18
CA ILE A 878 -57.83 20.02 -35.46
C ILE A 878 -58.70 20.43 -34.26
N LEU A 879 -58.32 20.04 -33.04
CA LEU A 879 -59.02 20.42 -31.81
C LEU A 879 -59.10 21.94 -31.66
N LEU A 880 -58.00 22.63 -31.97
CA LEU A 880 -57.95 24.08 -31.97
C LEU A 880 -58.85 24.70 -33.05
N MET A 881 -58.92 24.13 -34.25
CA MET A 881 -59.84 24.60 -35.29
C MET A 881 -61.30 24.37 -34.92
N LEU A 882 -61.65 23.18 -34.41
CA LEU A 882 -62.98 22.87 -33.88
C LEU A 882 -63.41 23.87 -32.80
N ARG A 883 -62.46 24.28 -31.96
CA ARG A 883 -62.68 25.27 -30.93
C ARG A 883 -62.86 26.67 -31.50
N THR A 884 -61.97 27.09 -32.39
CA THR A 884 -61.94 28.45 -32.96
C THR A 884 -63.20 28.76 -33.75
N PHE A 885 -63.77 27.76 -34.44
CA PHE A 885 -65.04 27.89 -35.15
C PHE A 885 -66.28 27.58 -34.30
N GLU A 886 -66.10 27.33 -33.00
CA GLU A 886 -67.17 26.95 -32.05
C GLU A 886 -68.05 25.77 -32.48
N TRP A 887 -67.56 24.89 -33.38
CA TRP A 887 -68.35 23.79 -33.95
C TRP A 887 -68.90 22.82 -32.90
N GLY A 888 -68.19 22.64 -31.78
CA GLY A 888 -68.64 21.79 -30.68
C GLY A 888 -69.82 22.36 -29.88
N LYS A 889 -69.98 23.68 -29.81
CA LYS A 889 -71.11 24.32 -29.11
C LYS A 889 -72.39 24.28 -29.93
N THR A 890 -72.26 24.38 -31.26
CA THR A 890 -73.39 24.39 -32.20
C THR A 890 -73.77 22.99 -32.70
N SER A 891 -72.90 21.99 -32.54
CA SER A 891 -73.16 20.64 -33.02
C SER A 891 -74.08 19.85 -32.08
N LYS A 892 -75.04 19.14 -32.67
CA LYS A 892 -75.89 18.16 -31.97
C LYS A 892 -75.17 16.82 -31.72
N ILE A 893 -73.96 16.63 -32.26
CA ILE A 893 -73.21 15.38 -32.15
C ILE A 893 -72.54 15.31 -30.78
N PHE A 894 -72.97 14.36 -29.95
CA PHE A 894 -72.48 14.16 -28.57
C PHE A 894 -70.95 14.10 -28.47
N PHE A 895 -70.30 13.40 -29.41
CA PHE A 895 -68.84 13.26 -29.44
C PHE A 895 -68.11 14.60 -29.65
N LEU A 896 -68.62 15.47 -30.52
CA LEU A 896 -68.02 16.79 -30.75
C LEU A 896 -68.18 17.72 -29.54
N ARG A 897 -69.26 17.55 -28.76
CA ARG A 897 -69.46 18.27 -27.50
C ARG A 897 -68.44 17.82 -26.44
N ILE A 898 -68.26 16.51 -26.25
CA ILE A 898 -67.25 15.96 -25.33
C ILE A 898 -65.85 16.42 -25.75
N ILE A 899 -65.52 16.33 -27.04
CA ILE A 899 -64.22 16.78 -27.54
C ILE A 899 -64.02 18.27 -27.24
N ASN A 900 -65.03 19.11 -27.45
CA ASN A 900 -64.92 20.52 -27.16
C ASN A 900 -64.73 20.78 -25.65
N GLU A 901 -65.47 20.08 -24.77
CA GLU A 901 -65.27 20.15 -23.32
C GLU A 901 -63.87 19.68 -22.91
N MET A 902 -63.40 18.53 -23.40
CA MET A 902 -62.04 18.05 -23.13
C MET A 902 -60.98 19.02 -23.68
N SER A 903 -61.22 19.62 -24.83
CA SER A 903 -60.30 20.59 -25.43
C SER A 903 -60.16 21.85 -24.56
N GLU A 904 -61.22 22.27 -23.86
CA GLU A 904 -61.16 23.39 -22.92
C GLU A 904 -60.23 23.09 -21.74
N TYR A 905 -60.20 21.85 -21.24
CA TYR A 905 -59.34 21.48 -20.12
C TYR A 905 -57.92 21.11 -20.55
N PHE A 906 -57.72 20.39 -21.65
CA PHE A 906 -56.44 19.75 -21.96
C PHE A 906 -55.54 20.52 -22.94
N LEU A 907 -56.10 21.23 -23.93
CA LEU A 907 -55.31 22.01 -24.91
C LEU A 907 -54.23 22.93 -24.33
N PRO A 908 -54.39 23.57 -23.16
CA PRO A 908 -53.41 24.52 -22.61
C PRO A 908 -52.25 23.82 -21.95
N TYR A 909 -52.55 22.80 -21.14
CA TYR A 909 -51.53 21.99 -20.50
C TYR A 909 -50.72 21.24 -21.54
N ILE A 910 -51.38 20.67 -22.54
CA ILE A 910 -50.71 20.03 -23.67
C ILE A 910 -49.97 21.08 -24.50
N GLY A 911 -50.57 22.24 -24.75
CA GLY A 911 -49.99 23.32 -25.56
C GLY A 911 -48.79 23.99 -24.90
N ASP A 912 -48.69 24.01 -23.58
CA ASP A 912 -47.55 24.55 -22.82
C ASP A 912 -46.51 23.47 -22.53
N ALA A 913 -46.93 22.33 -21.95
CA ALA A 913 -46.02 21.26 -21.55
C ALA A 913 -45.48 20.45 -22.71
N LEU A 914 -46.20 20.35 -23.85
CA LEU A 914 -45.69 19.66 -25.04
C LEU A 914 -45.14 20.60 -26.11
N PHE A 915 -45.16 21.92 -25.92
CA PHE A 915 -44.69 22.87 -26.93
C PHE A 915 -43.26 22.56 -27.38
N LEU A 916 -42.34 22.49 -26.42
CA LEU A 916 -40.92 22.30 -26.68
C LEU A 916 -40.60 20.88 -27.19
N PRO A 917 -41.11 19.78 -26.61
CA PRO A 917 -40.87 18.43 -27.15
C PRO A 917 -41.53 18.20 -28.51
N MET A 918 -42.75 18.69 -28.78
CA MET A 918 -43.37 18.54 -30.10
C MET A 918 -42.54 19.23 -31.18
N ASN A 919 -42.13 20.48 -30.91
CA ASN A 919 -41.26 21.20 -31.83
C ASN A 919 -39.93 20.46 -32.05
N LEU A 920 -39.25 19.97 -30.99
CA LEU A 920 -38.03 19.18 -31.14
C LEU A 920 -38.21 18.04 -32.14
N PHE A 921 -39.19 17.17 -31.94
CA PHE A 921 -39.36 16.00 -32.80
C PHE A 921 -39.72 16.37 -34.25
N LEU A 922 -40.52 17.43 -34.46
CA LEU A 922 -40.82 17.92 -35.80
C LEU A 922 -39.55 18.44 -36.51
N TRP A 923 -38.65 19.12 -35.79
CA TRP A 923 -37.37 19.60 -36.33
C TRP A 923 -36.33 18.49 -36.51
N LEU A 924 -36.33 17.47 -35.63
CA LEU A 924 -35.42 16.33 -35.73
C LEU A 924 -35.55 15.60 -37.07
N THR A 925 -36.75 15.51 -37.64
CA THR A 925 -37.01 14.91 -38.96
C THR A 925 -36.13 15.47 -40.08
N PHE A 926 -35.58 16.67 -39.92
CA PHE A 926 -34.74 17.30 -40.95
C PHE A 926 -33.23 17.08 -40.76
N GLN A 927 -32.78 16.37 -39.71
CA GLN A 927 -31.36 16.20 -39.35
C GLN A 927 -30.57 15.24 -40.27
N CYS A 928 -30.49 15.57 -41.55
CA CYS A 928 -29.74 14.85 -42.58
C CYS A 928 -28.35 15.44 -42.79
N ILE A 929 -27.52 15.46 -41.74
CA ILE A 929 -26.21 16.15 -41.73
C ILE A 929 -25.01 15.26 -42.07
N SER A 930 -25.22 13.96 -42.25
CA SER A 930 -24.16 13.00 -42.57
C SER A 930 -24.44 12.28 -43.88
N SER A 931 -23.40 11.94 -44.63
CA SER A 931 -23.50 11.24 -45.92
C SER A 931 -22.36 10.26 -46.14
N THR A 932 -22.63 9.21 -46.92
CA THR A 932 -21.62 8.26 -47.40
C THR A 932 -21.02 8.64 -48.77
N GLY A 933 -21.54 9.70 -49.39
CA GLY A 933 -21.10 10.22 -50.68
C GLY A 933 -21.46 11.71 -50.87
N ASP A 934 -21.18 12.26 -52.05
CA ASP A 934 -21.46 13.68 -52.35
C ASP A 934 -22.93 13.93 -52.72
N GLY A 935 -23.71 12.88 -53.00
CA GLY A 935 -25.10 12.98 -53.44
C GLY A 935 -26.09 13.18 -52.31
N PHE A 936 -27.21 13.88 -52.59
CA PHE A 936 -28.33 14.01 -51.65
C PHE A 936 -28.91 12.66 -51.21
N GLN A 937 -28.89 11.66 -52.08
CA GLN A 937 -29.43 10.33 -51.80
C GLN A 937 -28.50 9.47 -50.92
N ASP A 938 -27.22 9.86 -50.83
CA ASP A 938 -26.22 9.18 -50.01
C ASP A 938 -26.23 9.69 -48.56
N SER A 939 -27.00 10.76 -48.31
CA SER A 939 -27.23 11.31 -46.98
C SER A 939 -28.17 10.44 -46.17
N PHE A 940 -27.95 10.40 -44.86
CA PHE A 940 -28.74 9.60 -43.93
C PHE A 940 -29.06 10.40 -42.67
N HIS A 941 -30.08 9.97 -41.95
CA HIS A 941 -30.56 10.68 -40.77
C HIS A 941 -29.54 10.54 -39.62
N HIS A 942 -29.22 11.65 -38.95
CA HIS A 942 -28.16 11.68 -37.93
C HIS A 942 -28.40 10.70 -36.76
N GLN A 943 -29.66 10.38 -36.48
CA GLN A 943 -30.06 9.42 -35.44
C GLN A 943 -30.51 8.06 -36.00
N ASP A 944 -30.48 7.86 -37.32
CA ASP A 944 -30.80 6.59 -37.98
C ASP A 944 -30.10 6.48 -39.35
N CYS A 945 -28.93 5.84 -39.37
CA CYS A 945 -28.17 5.64 -40.59
C CYS A 945 -28.67 4.51 -41.51
N TRP A 946 -29.74 3.79 -41.14
CA TRP A 946 -30.42 2.86 -42.06
C TRP A 946 -31.39 3.56 -43.00
N THR A 947 -31.87 4.75 -42.61
CA THR A 947 -32.83 5.51 -43.41
C THR A 947 -32.09 6.56 -44.22
N SER A 948 -31.99 6.32 -45.54
CA SER A 948 -31.55 7.32 -46.50
C SER A 948 -32.48 8.54 -46.46
N CYS A 949 -31.88 9.70 -46.30
CA CYS A 949 -32.59 10.96 -46.32
C CYS A 949 -33.18 11.25 -47.70
N TRP A 950 -34.25 12.03 -47.70
CA TRP A 950 -34.95 12.47 -48.92
C TRP A 950 -35.48 11.34 -49.82
N GLN A 951 -35.65 10.13 -49.27
CA GLN A 951 -36.23 8.99 -49.96
C GLN A 951 -37.31 8.28 -49.13
N GLY A 952 -38.16 7.51 -49.80
CA GLY A 952 -39.12 6.59 -49.17
C GLY A 952 -39.91 7.20 -48.01
N LYS A 953 -39.86 6.54 -46.85
CA LYS A 953 -40.61 6.93 -45.64
C LYS A 953 -40.14 8.26 -45.06
N HIS A 954 -38.83 8.56 -45.13
CA HIS A 954 -38.29 9.82 -44.64
C HIS A 954 -38.96 11.03 -45.32
N THR A 955 -39.14 10.96 -46.64
CA THR A 955 -39.79 12.04 -47.40
C THR A 955 -41.24 12.26 -46.95
N ILE A 956 -41.95 11.19 -46.57
CA ILE A 956 -43.31 11.28 -46.04
C ILE A 956 -43.32 12.01 -44.70
N PHE A 957 -42.44 11.63 -43.77
CA PHE A 957 -42.29 12.31 -42.47
C PHE A 957 -41.86 13.77 -42.65
N VAL A 958 -40.89 14.07 -43.51
CA VAL A 958 -40.50 15.45 -43.83
C VAL A 958 -41.69 16.28 -44.31
N GLY A 959 -42.52 15.74 -45.20
CA GLY A 959 -43.72 16.41 -45.69
C GLY A 959 -44.75 16.67 -44.59
N LEU A 960 -45.05 15.66 -43.78
CA LEU A 960 -45.99 15.76 -42.66
C LEU A 960 -45.48 16.72 -41.57
N SER A 961 -44.21 16.60 -41.18
CA SER A 961 -43.53 17.50 -40.25
C SER A 961 -43.56 18.95 -40.75
N SER A 962 -43.32 19.19 -42.05
CA SER A 962 -43.41 20.53 -42.64
C SER A 962 -44.82 21.12 -42.50
N VAL A 963 -45.85 20.37 -42.90
CA VAL A 963 -47.25 20.79 -42.77
C VAL A 963 -47.61 21.04 -41.30
N ALA A 964 -47.18 20.15 -40.39
CA ALA A 964 -47.38 20.32 -38.97
C ALA A 964 -46.72 21.61 -38.48
N ILE A 965 -45.45 21.88 -38.77
CA ILE A 965 -44.76 23.11 -38.36
C ILE A 965 -45.49 24.36 -38.84
N PHE A 966 -45.87 24.43 -40.12
CA PHE A 966 -46.55 25.60 -40.68
C PHE A 966 -47.98 25.82 -40.15
N LEU A 967 -48.68 24.77 -39.71
CA LEU A 967 -50.04 24.88 -39.16
C LEU A 967 -50.06 25.00 -37.64
N TYR A 968 -49.37 24.08 -36.95
CA TYR A 968 -49.31 23.99 -35.49
C TYR A 968 -48.60 25.19 -34.88
N LEU A 969 -47.47 25.65 -35.44
CA LEU A 969 -46.64 26.64 -34.76
C LEU A 969 -47.30 28.03 -34.67
N PRO A 970 -47.84 28.60 -35.77
CA PRO A 970 -48.53 29.89 -35.70
C PRO A 970 -49.81 29.80 -34.87
N ALA A 971 -50.55 28.69 -35.01
CA ALA A 971 -51.77 28.44 -34.25
C ALA A 971 -51.49 28.33 -32.74
N SER A 972 -50.46 27.60 -32.32
CA SER A 972 -50.07 27.49 -30.91
C SER A 972 -49.65 28.82 -30.31
N ILE A 973 -48.87 29.62 -31.02
CA ILE A 973 -48.42 30.92 -30.52
C ILE A 973 -49.57 31.92 -30.44
N TYR A 974 -50.51 31.90 -31.37
CA TYR A 974 -51.70 32.75 -31.32
C TYR A 974 -52.71 32.31 -30.25
N HIS A 975 -52.95 31.00 -30.12
CA HIS A 975 -54.01 30.48 -29.28
C HIS A 975 -53.62 30.34 -27.81
N ARG A 976 -52.34 30.12 -27.47
CA ARG A 976 -51.88 30.04 -26.07
C ARG A 976 -52.27 31.31 -25.26
N PRO A 977 -51.99 32.55 -25.73
CA PRO A 977 -52.46 33.77 -25.06
C PRO A 977 -53.97 33.95 -25.09
N THR A 978 -54.60 33.73 -26.25
CA THR A 978 -56.03 34.06 -26.43
C THR A 978 -56.95 33.11 -25.65
N TRP A 979 -56.54 31.87 -25.45
CA TRP A 979 -57.30 30.86 -24.71
C TRP A 979 -57.43 31.22 -23.22
N GLN A 980 -56.37 31.74 -22.59
CA GLN A 980 -56.40 32.16 -21.19
C GLN A 980 -57.42 33.29 -20.95
N ASP A 981 -57.69 34.09 -21.99
CA ASP A 981 -58.69 35.15 -21.95
C ASP A 981 -60.13 34.64 -22.18
N HIS A 982 -60.32 33.62 -23.03
CA HIS A 982 -61.65 33.12 -23.41
C HIS A 982 -62.32 32.21 -22.37
N LEU A 983 -61.57 31.65 -21.42
CA LEU A 983 -62.12 30.81 -20.34
C LEU A 983 -62.69 31.58 -19.14
N GLU A 984 -63.11 32.82 -19.39
CA GLU A 984 -63.88 33.71 -18.52
C GLU A 984 -63.98 33.27 -17.05
N GLN A 985 -63.07 33.82 -16.23
CA GLN A 985 -63.24 34.14 -14.81
C GLN A 985 -63.51 33.01 -13.78
N ALA A 986 -63.93 31.80 -14.18
CA ALA A 986 -64.43 30.77 -13.27
C ALA A 986 -63.42 29.67 -12.88
N LEU A 987 -62.43 29.35 -13.73
CA LEU A 987 -61.59 28.14 -13.55
C LEU A 987 -60.14 28.42 -13.13
N PHE A 988 -59.52 29.51 -13.60
CA PHE A 988 -58.09 29.81 -13.35
C PHE A 988 -57.89 31.11 -12.57
N ASN A 989 -57.08 31.06 -11.51
CA ASN A 989 -56.67 32.26 -10.80
C ASN A 989 -55.35 32.82 -11.35
N PHE A 990 -54.41 31.93 -11.71
CA PHE A 990 -53.16 32.31 -12.38
C PHE A 990 -53.36 32.47 -13.87
N ARG A 991 -53.03 33.66 -14.39
CA ARG A 991 -53.04 33.99 -15.81
C ARG A 991 -51.64 34.40 -16.23
N GLU A 992 -51.16 33.83 -17.32
CA GLU A 992 -49.90 34.24 -17.92
C GLU A 992 -50.14 35.52 -18.73
N GLN A 993 -49.16 36.42 -18.76
CA GLN A 993 -49.27 37.65 -19.53
C GLN A 993 -49.15 37.31 -21.03
N PRO A 994 -50.10 37.73 -21.89
CA PRO A 994 -50.09 37.39 -23.32
C PRO A 994 -48.75 37.67 -24.03
N ILE A 995 -48.17 38.84 -23.77
CA ILE A 995 -46.87 39.22 -24.35
C ILE A 995 -45.71 38.35 -23.83
N HIS A 996 -45.80 37.89 -22.58
CA HIS A 996 -44.81 36.98 -22.01
C HIS A 996 -44.89 35.62 -22.66
N THR A 997 -46.08 35.04 -22.80
CA THR A 997 -46.28 33.72 -23.44
C THR A 997 -45.74 33.71 -24.88
N VAL A 998 -45.96 34.78 -25.64
CA VAL A 998 -45.42 34.90 -27.01
C VAL A 998 -43.89 34.98 -27.01
N ASN A 999 -43.30 35.84 -26.18
CA ASN A 999 -41.84 35.97 -26.08
C ASN A 999 -41.18 34.67 -25.58
N LYS A 1000 -41.80 34.00 -24.61
CA LYS A 1000 -41.39 32.68 -24.13
C LYS A 1000 -41.38 31.66 -25.27
N SER A 1001 -42.48 31.56 -26.02
CA SER A 1001 -42.59 30.65 -27.17
C SER A 1001 -41.53 30.93 -28.24
N PHE A 1002 -41.25 32.21 -28.49
CA PHE A 1002 -40.20 32.63 -29.42
C PHE A 1002 -38.79 32.23 -28.94
N CYS A 1003 -38.49 32.43 -27.65
CA CYS A 1003 -37.22 32.02 -27.07
C CYS A 1003 -37.06 30.49 -27.05
N GLN A 1004 -38.15 29.76 -26.77
CA GLN A 1004 -38.20 28.30 -26.85
C GLN A 1004 -37.87 27.83 -28.27
N LEU A 1005 -38.42 28.47 -29.31
CA LEU A 1005 -38.08 28.16 -30.69
C LEU A 1005 -36.63 28.48 -31.06
N ILE A 1006 -36.10 29.62 -30.61
CA ILE A 1006 -34.69 29.95 -30.81
C ILE A 1006 -33.80 28.87 -30.17
N LEU A 1007 -34.09 28.48 -28.93
CA LEU A 1007 -33.36 27.40 -28.27
C LEU A 1007 -33.44 26.08 -29.04
N MET A 1008 -34.60 25.78 -29.63
CA MET A 1008 -34.77 24.60 -30.46
C MET A 1008 -33.92 24.64 -31.73
N ILE A 1009 -33.96 25.75 -32.46
CA ILE A 1009 -33.15 25.98 -33.67
C ILE A 1009 -31.66 25.92 -33.34
N LEU A 1010 -31.24 26.55 -32.22
CA LEU A 1010 -29.87 26.46 -31.75
C LEU A 1010 -29.48 25.00 -31.46
N TYR A 1011 -30.37 24.21 -30.86
CA TYR A 1011 -30.12 22.81 -30.54
C TYR A 1011 -30.06 21.92 -31.79
N THR A 1012 -30.87 22.18 -32.81
CA THR A 1012 -30.92 21.33 -34.01
C THR A 1012 -29.89 21.73 -35.07
N ALA A 1013 -29.59 23.02 -35.25
CA ALA A 1013 -28.64 23.49 -36.25
C ALA A 1013 -27.24 23.81 -35.68
N VAL A 1014 -27.14 24.45 -34.51
CA VAL A 1014 -25.85 24.96 -34.00
C VAL A 1014 -25.13 23.91 -33.15
N TYR A 1015 -25.83 23.20 -32.27
CA TYR A 1015 -25.23 22.20 -31.38
C TYR A 1015 -24.42 21.12 -32.13
N PRO A 1016 -24.90 20.53 -33.25
CA PRO A 1016 -24.10 19.54 -33.99
C PRO A 1016 -22.83 20.12 -34.63
N ALA A 1017 -22.81 21.43 -34.90
CA ALA A 1017 -21.64 22.10 -35.48
C ALA A 1017 -20.66 22.62 -34.42
N SER A 1018 -21.16 23.11 -33.29
CA SER A 1018 -20.35 23.64 -32.19
C SER A 1018 -21.11 23.65 -30.86
N GLU A 1019 -20.74 22.73 -29.97
CA GLU A 1019 -21.28 22.64 -28.61
C GLU A 1019 -21.07 23.97 -27.84
N TYR A 1020 -19.89 24.60 -27.95
CA TYR A 1020 -19.58 25.84 -27.21
C TYR A 1020 -20.41 27.04 -27.67
N MET A 1021 -20.60 27.18 -28.99
CA MET A 1021 -21.43 28.25 -29.54
C MET A 1021 -22.88 28.07 -29.11
N PHE A 1022 -23.38 26.83 -29.14
CA PHE A 1022 -24.71 26.49 -28.64
C PHE A 1022 -24.89 26.88 -27.17
N ILE A 1023 -23.96 26.48 -26.29
CA ILE A 1023 -24.03 26.78 -24.86
C ILE A 1023 -24.04 28.29 -24.63
N GLY A 1024 -23.15 29.04 -25.28
CA GLY A 1024 -23.07 30.49 -25.15
C GLY A 1024 -24.34 31.19 -25.59
N CYS A 1025 -24.89 30.83 -26.75
CA CYS A 1025 -26.13 31.38 -27.27
C CYS A 1025 -27.34 31.01 -26.39
N GLY A 1026 -27.45 29.76 -25.93
CA GLY A 1026 -28.57 29.35 -25.08
C GLY A 1026 -28.53 29.98 -23.68
N ILE A 1027 -27.35 30.19 -23.09
CA ILE A 1027 -27.20 31.01 -21.87
C ILE A 1027 -27.74 32.42 -22.10
N ALA A 1028 -27.40 33.06 -23.23
CA ALA A 1028 -27.90 34.39 -23.55
C ALA A 1028 -29.44 34.42 -23.68
N VAL A 1029 -30.04 33.39 -24.29
CA VAL A 1029 -31.50 33.27 -24.40
C VAL A 1029 -32.16 33.08 -23.02
N LEU A 1030 -31.62 32.22 -22.15
CA LEU A 1030 -32.15 32.04 -20.80
C LEU A 1030 -32.05 33.31 -19.95
N ILE A 1031 -30.94 34.05 -20.06
CA ILE A 1031 -30.78 35.36 -19.42
C ILE A 1031 -31.84 36.34 -19.94
N PHE A 1032 -32.08 36.37 -21.26
CA PHE A 1032 -33.11 37.21 -21.84
C PHE A 1032 -34.51 36.87 -21.30
N ILE A 1033 -34.87 35.59 -21.19
CA ILE A 1033 -36.15 35.16 -20.58
C ILE A 1033 -36.25 35.65 -19.13
N ILE A 1034 -35.19 35.47 -18.34
CA ILE A 1034 -35.15 35.89 -16.93
C ILE A 1034 -35.33 37.41 -16.80
N VAL A 1035 -34.53 38.19 -17.53
CA VAL A 1035 -34.59 39.67 -17.50
C VAL A 1035 -35.95 40.16 -17.98
N PHE A 1036 -36.48 39.58 -19.06
CA PHE A 1036 -37.79 39.94 -19.57
C PHE A 1036 -38.90 39.65 -18.54
N SER A 1037 -38.83 38.50 -17.85
CA SER A 1037 -39.77 38.10 -16.79
C SER A 1037 -39.70 39.02 -15.56
N MET A 1038 -38.55 39.62 -15.27
CA MET A 1038 -38.41 40.61 -14.20
C MET A 1038 -39.03 41.96 -14.58
N ILE A 1039 -38.89 42.39 -15.84
CA ILE A 1039 -39.44 43.65 -16.35
C ILE A 1039 -40.95 43.55 -16.55
N ARG A 1040 -41.42 42.41 -17.06
CA ARG A 1040 -42.82 42.11 -17.35
C ARG A 1040 -43.22 40.87 -16.59
N LEU A 1041 -44.08 41.04 -15.59
CA LEU A 1041 -44.53 39.93 -14.74
C LEU A 1041 -45.16 38.82 -15.59
N PRO A 1042 -44.57 37.62 -15.61
CA PRO A 1042 -45.05 36.51 -16.43
C PRO A 1042 -46.46 36.09 -16.03
N TYR A 1043 -46.82 36.22 -14.75
CA TYR A 1043 -48.13 35.86 -14.23
C TYR A 1043 -48.80 37.03 -13.49
N ASN A 1044 -50.13 37.06 -13.49
CA ASN A 1044 -50.94 38.06 -12.78
C ASN A 1044 -50.86 37.93 -11.24
N TYR A 1045 -50.05 36.99 -10.77
CA TYR A 1045 -49.72 36.74 -9.37
C TYR A 1045 -48.19 36.78 -9.18
N HIS A 1046 -47.74 37.66 -8.28
CA HIS A 1046 -46.31 37.90 -8.07
C HIS A 1046 -45.54 36.68 -7.59
N ARG A 1047 -46.14 35.79 -6.79
CA ARG A 1047 -45.47 34.58 -6.30
C ARG A 1047 -45.29 33.53 -7.38
N ALA A 1048 -46.28 33.36 -8.27
CA ALA A 1048 -46.11 32.54 -9.47
C ALA A 1048 -44.99 33.09 -10.36
N SER A 1049 -44.94 34.42 -10.53
CA SER A 1049 -43.87 35.08 -11.28
C SER A 1049 -42.48 34.88 -10.66
N LEU A 1050 -42.37 34.98 -9.34
CA LEU A 1050 -41.13 34.69 -8.61
C LEU A 1050 -40.65 33.25 -8.85
N TRP A 1051 -41.52 32.27 -8.65
CA TRP A 1051 -41.15 30.87 -8.81
C TRP A 1051 -40.80 30.51 -10.25
N TYR A 1052 -41.48 31.09 -11.23
CA TYR A 1052 -41.09 30.98 -12.63
C TYR A 1052 -39.63 31.44 -12.85
N VAL A 1053 -39.29 32.65 -12.38
CA VAL A 1053 -37.92 33.19 -12.50
C VAL A 1053 -36.90 32.30 -11.77
N VAL A 1054 -37.23 31.78 -10.58
CA VAL A 1054 -36.38 30.85 -9.83
C VAL A 1054 -36.14 29.57 -10.63
N PHE A 1055 -37.18 28.94 -11.17
CA PHE A 1055 -37.06 27.68 -11.92
C PHE A 1055 -36.24 27.85 -13.22
N ILE A 1056 -36.42 28.94 -13.97
CA ILE A 1056 -35.57 29.24 -15.14
C ILE A 1056 -34.11 29.50 -14.72
N SER A 1057 -33.90 30.16 -13.57
CA SER A 1057 -32.55 30.40 -13.03
C SER A 1057 -31.84 29.11 -12.65
N LEU A 1058 -32.57 28.09 -12.15
CA LEU A 1058 -31.99 26.76 -11.89
C LEU A 1058 -31.49 26.10 -13.19
N SER A 1059 -32.25 26.22 -14.28
CA SER A 1059 -31.84 25.72 -15.61
C SER A 1059 -30.60 26.46 -16.12
N LEU A 1060 -30.56 27.79 -16.02
CA LEU A 1060 -29.39 28.60 -16.37
C LEU A 1060 -28.16 28.19 -15.54
N TRP A 1061 -28.33 28.01 -14.23
CA TRP A 1061 -27.24 27.59 -13.34
C TRP A 1061 -26.66 26.23 -13.72
N LEU A 1062 -27.52 25.28 -14.11
CA LEU A 1062 -27.07 23.98 -14.61
C LEU A 1062 -26.22 24.13 -15.88
N TRP A 1063 -26.63 24.97 -16.84
CA TRP A 1063 -25.88 25.20 -18.08
C TRP A 1063 -24.48 25.80 -17.79
N ILE A 1064 -24.39 26.72 -16.82
CA ILE A 1064 -23.10 27.27 -16.35
C ILE A 1064 -22.25 26.16 -15.71
N CYS A 1065 -22.84 25.30 -14.87
CA CYS A 1065 -22.14 24.19 -14.24
C CYS A 1065 -21.63 23.16 -15.25
N CYS A 1066 -22.35 22.94 -16.37
CA CYS A 1066 -21.87 22.08 -17.46
C CYS A 1066 -20.56 22.61 -18.06
N CYS A 1067 -20.35 23.93 -18.11
CA CYS A 1067 -19.07 24.52 -18.53
C CYS A 1067 -17.95 24.20 -17.53
N ILE A 1068 -18.24 24.30 -16.23
CA ILE A 1068 -17.29 23.97 -15.15
C ILE A 1068 -16.95 22.47 -15.15
N ALA A 1069 -17.92 21.60 -15.47
CA ALA A 1069 -17.74 20.15 -15.49
C ALA A 1069 -16.69 19.67 -16.52
N LYS A 1070 -16.43 20.47 -17.58
CA LYS A 1070 -15.34 20.21 -18.53
C LYS A 1070 -13.95 20.39 -17.89
N ILE A 1071 -13.84 21.13 -16.79
CA ILE A 1071 -12.60 21.31 -16.01
C ILE A 1071 -12.56 20.34 -14.83
N SER A 1072 -13.64 20.24 -14.05
CA SER A 1072 -13.71 19.35 -12.88
C SER A 1072 -15.14 18.89 -12.59
N LYS A 1073 -15.36 17.57 -12.68
CA LYS A 1073 -16.66 16.95 -12.41
C LYS A 1073 -17.12 17.13 -10.97
N LEU A 1074 -16.23 16.92 -9.99
CA LEU A 1074 -16.55 17.06 -8.57
C LEU A 1074 -16.86 18.52 -8.22
N ALA A 1075 -16.08 19.46 -8.72
CA ALA A 1075 -16.33 20.88 -8.49
C ALA A 1075 -17.70 21.29 -9.06
N ALA A 1076 -18.03 20.84 -10.27
CA ALA A 1076 -19.33 21.12 -10.89
C ALA A 1076 -20.50 20.56 -10.06
N GLN A 1077 -20.38 19.35 -9.49
CA GLN A 1077 -21.43 18.77 -8.63
C GLN A 1077 -21.65 19.58 -7.35
N LEU A 1078 -20.57 19.97 -6.66
CA LEU A 1078 -20.65 20.77 -5.43
C LEU A 1078 -21.22 22.17 -5.72
N VAL A 1079 -20.75 22.82 -6.78
CA VAL A 1079 -21.21 24.15 -7.20
C VAL A 1079 -22.68 24.11 -7.66
N LEU A 1080 -23.10 23.04 -8.34
CA LEU A 1080 -24.50 22.86 -8.74
C LEU A 1080 -25.41 22.74 -7.51
N GLY A 1081 -25.10 21.82 -6.58
CA GLY A 1081 -25.91 21.61 -5.38
C GLY A 1081 -26.00 22.85 -4.50
N PHE A 1082 -24.88 23.54 -4.29
CA PHE A 1082 -24.83 24.76 -3.50
C PHE A 1082 -25.58 25.92 -4.16
N GLY A 1083 -25.40 26.11 -5.47
CA GLY A 1083 -26.09 27.19 -6.19
C GLY A 1083 -27.60 26.97 -6.28
N TRP A 1084 -28.07 25.73 -6.46
CA TRP A 1084 -29.50 25.42 -6.39
C TRP A 1084 -30.10 25.68 -5.00
N ALA A 1085 -29.39 25.28 -3.93
CA ALA A 1085 -29.81 25.58 -2.57
C ALA A 1085 -29.94 27.10 -2.35
N ILE A 1086 -28.96 27.89 -2.80
CA ILE A 1086 -29.01 29.36 -2.72
C ILE A 1086 -30.21 29.93 -3.49
N LEU A 1087 -30.40 29.55 -4.75
CA LEU A 1087 -31.48 30.09 -5.59
C LEU A 1087 -32.86 29.78 -5.00
N LEU A 1088 -33.06 28.56 -4.49
CA LEU A 1088 -34.30 28.16 -3.81
C LEU A 1088 -34.50 28.91 -2.49
N SER A 1089 -33.43 29.06 -1.68
CA SER A 1089 -33.48 29.83 -0.43
C SER A 1089 -33.83 31.29 -0.68
N ILE A 1090 -33.24 31.94 -1.69
CA ILE A 1090 -33.57 33.31 -2.09
C ILE A 1090 -35.05 33.41 -2.49
N GLY A 1091 -35.55 32.45 -3.29
CA GLY A 1091 -36.95 32.38 -3.66
C GLY A 1091 -37.88 32.27 -2.45
N LEU A 1092 -37.56 31.38 -1.49
CA LEU A 1092 -38.32 31.21 -0.25
C LEU A 1092 -38.30 32.45 0.64
N ILE A 1093 -37.13 33.07 0.82
CA ILE A 1093 -36.97 34.28 1.63
C ILE A 1093 -37.77 35.43 0.99
N TYR A 1094 -37.63 35.65 -0.32
CA TYR A 1094 -38.35 36.70 -1.02
C TYR A 1094 -39.88 36.49 -0.95
N GLN A 1095 -40.32 35.23 -1.10
CA GLN A 1095 -41.72 34.88 -0.90
C GLN A 1095 -42.20 35.23 0.51
N GLN A 1096 -41.48 34.83 1.56
CA GLN A 1096 -41.88 35.10 2.95
C GLN A 1096 -41.90 36.59 3.29
N LEU A 1097 -40.93 37.35 2.79
CA LEU A 1097 -40.78 38.77 3.13
C LEU A 1097 -41.77 39.68 2.41
N TYR A 1098 -42.10 39.38 1.15
CA TYR A 1098 -42.78 40.35 0.28
C TYR A 1098 -44.12 39.88 -0.28
N LEU A 1099 -44.49 38.60 -0.11
CA LEU A 1099 -45.68 38.02 -0.74
C LEU A 1099 -46.53 37.25 0.28
N PRO A 1100 -47.76 37.71 0.60
CA PRO A 1100 -48.61 37.03 1.57
C PRO A 1100 -48.93 35.59 1.16
N SER A 1101 -49.17 34.70 2.14
CA SER A 1101 -49.50 33.29 1.91
C SER A 1101 -50.87 33.07 1.25
N LEU A 1102 -51.75 34.06 1.31
CA LEU A 1102 -53.06 34.07 0.65
C LEU A 1102 -52.93 34.54 -0.80
N LEU A 1103 -53.76 34.02 -1.72
CA LEU A 1103 -53.88 34.47 -3.12
C LEU A 1103 -54.45 35.89 -3.20
N VAL A 1104 -53.64 36.86 -2.79
CA VAL A 1104 -53.98 38.28 -2.73
C VAL A 1104 -52.77 39.06 -3.24
N GLY A 1105 -52.94 39.74 -4.37
CA GLY A 1105 -51.99 40.75 -4.81
C GLY A 1105 -52.01 41.94 -3.85
N PRO A 1106 -50.85 42.57 -3.58
CA PRO A 1106 -50.84 43.78 -2.77
C PRO A 1106 -51.76 44.82 -3.43
N LYS A 1107 -52.81 45.26 -2.71
CA LYS A 1107 -53.61 46.40 -3.16
C LYS A 1107 -52.65 47.57 -3.30
N GLY A 1108 -52.40 48.03 -4.52
CA GLY A 1108 -51.64 49.26 -4.75
C GLY A 1108 -52.26 50.35 -3.89
N GLN A 1109 -51.49 50.86 -2.92
CA GLN A 1109 -51.94 52.02 -2.18
C GLN A 1109 -52.02 53.16 -3.19
N ASP A 1110 -53.23 53.64 -3.43
CA ASP A 1110 -53.48 54.79 -4.30
C ASP A 1110 -52.70 55.97 -3.72
N ILE A 1111 -51.53 56.25 -4.29
CA ILE A 1111 -50.62 57.31 -3.86
C ILE A 1111 -51.38 58.64 -3.84
N LEU A 1112 -52.38 58.80 -4.71
CA LEU A 1112 -53.26 59.97 -4.77
C LEU A 1112 -54.21 60.06 -3.56
N LYS A 1113 -54.67 58.93 -2.99
CA LYS A 1113 -55.39 58.89 -1.71
C LYS A 1113 -54.47 59.16 -0.53
N LEU A 1114 -53.22 58.70 -0.55
CA LEU A 1114 -52.22 59.01 0.48
C LEU A 1114 -51.82 60.49 0.46
N PHE A 1115 -51.61 61.08 -0.72
CA PHE A 1115 -51.37 62.52 -0.88
C PHE A 1115 -52.60 63.34 -0.49
N ARG A 1116 -53.82 62.93 -0.88
CA ARG A 1116 -55.05 63.58 -0.42
C ARG A 1116 -55.25 63.46 1.09
N PHE A 1117 -54.82 62.37 1.71
CA PHE A 1117 -54.87 62.18 3.16
C PHE A 1117 -53.86 63.06 3.90
N GLN A 1118 -52.64 63.21 3.38
CA GLN A 1118 -51.63 64.10 3.95
C GLN A 1118 -51.93 65.59 3.76
N LEU A 1119 -52.66 65.96 2.69
CA LEU A 1119 -53.00 67.35 2.38
C LEU A 1119 -54.42 67.77 2.81
N SER A 1120 -55.24 66.84 3.29
CA SER A 1120 -56.57 67.12 3.82
C SER A 1120 -56.50 67.44 5.31
N ASN A 1121 -56.74 68.70 5.69
CA ASN A 1121 -56.81 69.19 7.08
C ASN A 1121 -57.97 68.62 7.93
N LYS A 1122 -58.61 67.52 7.53
CA LYS A 1122 -59.66 66.89 8.32
C LYS A 1122 -59.08 65.85 9.28
N SER A 1123 -59.45 65.94 10.55
CA SER A 1123 -58.99 65.04 11.61
C SER A 1123 -59.39 63.58 11.34
N PRO A 1124 -58.67 62.58 11.88
CA PRO A 1124 -58.88 61.16 11.58
C PRO A 1124 -60.25 60.60 11.98
N VAL A 1125 -61.08 61.37 12.67
CA VAL A 1125 -62.36 60.91 13.24
C VAL A 1125 -63.52 61.02 12.23
N GLU A 1126 -63.43 61.89 11.21
CA GLU A 1126 -64.48 62.01 10.18
C GLU A 1126 -64.23 61.13 8.93
N ALA A 1127 -63.06 60.51 8.79
CA ALA A 1127 -62.69 59.76 7.58
C ALA A 1127 -63.04 58.25 7.63
N GLY A 1128 -63.67 57.76 8.70
CA GLY A 1128 -64.22 56.39 8.73
C GLY A 1128 -63.20 55.26 8.54
N ILE A 1129 -61.95 55.43 8.98
CA ILE A 1129 -60.96 54.35 9.01
C ILE A 1129 -60.90 53.77 10.43
N VAL A 1130 -61.81 52.82 10.69
CA VAL A 1130 -61.73 51.94 11.86
C VAL A 1130 -60.48 51.05 11.69
N LYS A 1131 -59.58 51.10 12.66
CA LYS A 1131 -58.51 50.10 12.85
C LYS A 1131 -59.15 48.72 13.05
N HIS A 1132 -59.20 47.90 12.02
CA HIS A 1132 -59.32 46.44 12.19
C HIS A 1132 -57.92 45.84 12.37
N THR A 1133 -57.37 45.97 13.57
CA THR A 1133 -56.40 45.01 14.10
C THR A 1133 -57.17 44.01 14.94
N GLY A 1134 -57.61 42.92 14.31
CA GLY A 1134 -58.33 41.84 14.95
C GLY A 1134 -58.06 40.55 14.18
N TYR A 1135 -56.88 39.99 14.36
CA TYR A 1135 -56.65 38.56 14.14
C TYR A 1135 -56.36 37.92 15.49
N ASN A 1136 -57.34 37.14 15.95
CA ASN A 1136 -57.21 36.17 17.03
C ASN A 1136 -56.08 35.18 16.68
N LEU A 1137 -55.01 35.19 17.45
CA LEU A 1137 -54.12 34.04 17.61
C LEU A 1137 -54.60 33.29 18.86
N ALA A 1138 -55.43 32.27 18.65
CA ALA A 1138 -55.68 31.24 19.64
C ALA A 1138 -54.80 30.04 19.29
N GLY A 1139 -53.96 29.64 20.26
CA GLY A 1139 -53.25 28.36 20.27
C GLY A 1139 -51.82 28.41 19.77
N ILE A 1140 -50.89 28.79 20.65
CA ILE A 1140 -49.64 28.08 20.95
C ILE A 1140 -49.27 28.52 22.36
N GLU A 1141 -49.35 27.58 23.30
CA GLU A 1141 -48.85 27.67 24.67
C GLU A 1141 -47.31 27.67 24.68
N ASP A 1142 -46.76 28.48 25.58
CA ASP A 1142 -45.50 28.32 26.32
C ASP A 1142 -44.26 27.79 25.58
N VAL A 1143 -43.40 28.72 25.19
CA VAL A 1143 -41.94 28.52 25.29
C VAL A 1143 -41.32 29.82 25.81
N ASP A 1144 -40.96 29.82 27.08
CA ASP A 1144 -40.08 30.80 27.72
C ASP A 1144 -38.69 30.76 27.07
N ILE A 1145 -38.23 31.89 26.52
CA ILE A 1145 -36.79 32.16 26.36
C ILE A 1145 -36.51 33.58 26.80
N GLU A 1146 -35.79 33.67 27.93
CA GLU A 1146 -35.16 34.87 28.47
C GLU A 1146 -34.26 35.56 27.44
N ILE A 1147 -34.47 36.86 27.24
CA ILE A 1147 -33.55 37.74 26.55
C ILE A 1147 -32.58 38.30 27.60
N ASN A 1148 -31.36 37.76 27.65
CA ASN A 1148 -30.23 38.44 28.28
C ASN A 1148 -29.38 39.13 27.21
N SER A 1149 -29.36 40.45 27.33
CA SER A 1149 -28.48 41.38 26.62
C SER A 1149 -27.01 41.05 26.87
N TYR A 1150 -26.18 41.00 25.81
CA TYR A 1150 -24.77 41.34 25.92
C TYR A 1150 -24.27 42.13 24.71
N SER A 1151 -23.43 43.08 25.06
CA SER A 1151 -22.80 44.12 24.26
C SER A 1151 -21.55 43.64 23.52
N SER A 1152 -21.16 44.46 22.53
CA SER A 1152 -19.79 44.75 22.07
C SER A 1152 -19.01 43.76 21.18
N SER A 1153 -18.43 44.34 20.12
CA SER A 1153 -17.29 43.90 19.28
C SER A 1153 -17.46 42.58 18.51
N ARG A 1154 -17.26 42.50 17.20
CA ARG A 1154 -16.23 43.09 16.32
C ARG A 1154 -16.77 43.18 14.89
#